data_AF-A0A521LC23-F1
#
_entry.id   AF-A0A521LC23-F1
#
_cell.length_a   1.000
_cell.length_b   1.000
_cell.length_c   1.000
_cell.angle_alpha   90.00
_cell.angle_beta   90.00
_cell.angle_gamma   90.00
#
_symmetry.space_group_name_H-M   'P 1'
#
loop_
_entity.id
_entity.type
_entity.pdbx_description
1 polymer ?
#
loop_
_entity_poly.entity_id
_entity_poly.type
_entity_poly.pdbx_seq_one_letter_code
_entity_poly.pdbx_strand_id
1 'polypeptide(L)'
;MSASGYVELQVATHFSFLRGVSSCEELFGQAAALGLSALGIVDRNSVAGLVRAWEASKETGVRLIPGTRVDLACGTSLLLYPTDRLAWTRLCRLLTLGKGRAGKGRCELHWDDLPPWSKGLIAILLPDLPDETNAAALQRLVSIFGPQGYLGLSLRRRPDDALRIYELDAQGRDFGVRCVALGDVLYHSVERELLQDVVTAIRHRTTIDALGFKRERYADRHLKSGSEMERRFSLYPDAIAASRDIAGACAFDLGQLQYQYPQEATAGETPQLLLERLTASAAARMFPQGVPKAYRDQLAHELRLIDQLSYAPYFLTVNSIVAEARRRKILCQGRGSAANSCVCFVLGITSIDPIKHELLFERFVSGERKEPPDIDVDFEHERREEIIQWIYETYGRTRSALTAVVTRYRARGALRDVGKALGLPADMTGALSGLIWGWSVEGVSDEQARELNLDTSDPRLSMTLSLARELIGAPRHLSQHPGGFVLTSDRLDELVPIEPAAMDDRQVIEWDKDDIDAMKFMKVDILGLGMLGCMRRAFALLEEHRGVAMTMASPTLQHDDPAVYAMIQRADTLGVFQIESRAQMSMLPRIKPVKFYDLVIEVAIVRPGPIQGDMVHPYLRRREGTEKAEYPRPELRGVLEKTLGVPLFQEQAMRVAIVGAGFTPAEADQLRRAMATFKFTGGVSHFYDKLVEGMVKRGYPRDFAERTFKQIEGFGSYGFPESHAASFAKIAYASSWMKCHHPDIFCAALLNAQPMGFYAPAQIVRDARAHGVEIRPPCVNASRWDCTLEQGRGRFLAVRLGLRMARGLSNLHGAMIVSARGEEAFESVEAVWRRAGVPPVAIERLADADAFHSLAHDRRQALWQVKGLGDAPLPLFAAADARDGAISPEGQEPMVTLEPLSEGREVVEDYRTIQLSLRAHPVQFLREELRRRGVKAAADLDQVKDGRHVEVAGIILVRQKPGSAKGVLFITIEDETGIANGILWPDRFEAQRRTVLSSAMVGLRGRLQREGIVTHIIIDKVVDYTPMLRSIGNGSLPHLTAPADGATRGGGPDARDGPKSTMVRIKSRDFH
;
A
#
# COMPACT_ATOMS: atom_id res chain seq x y z
N MET A 1 19.40 -49.30 -8.06
CA MET A 1 19.90 -48.23 -8.94
C MET A 1 20.83 -47.38 -8.10
N SER A 2 22.11 -47.25 -8.44
CA SER A 2 22.99 -46.32 -7.70
C SER A 2 22.42 -44.91 -7.85
N ALA A 3 22.35 -44.15 -6.77
CA ALA A 3 22.00 -42.74 -6.85
C ALA A 3 22.97 -42.07 -7.84
N SER A 4 22.43 -41.47 -8.91
CA SER A 4 23.22 -40.72 -9.88
C SER A 4 24.01 -39.63 -9.16
N GLY A 5 25.22 -39.37 -9.64
CA GLY A 5 26.12 -38.41 -9.01
C GLY A 5 25.78 -36.95 -9.30
N TYR A 6 25.05 -36.65 -10.37
CA TYR A 6 24.94 -35.28 -10.88
C TYR A 6 24.26 -34.29 -9.92
N VAL A 7 24.76 -33.05 -9.89
CA VAL A 7 24.14 -31.91 -9.21
C VAL A 7 23.93 -30.79 -10.23
N GLU A 8 22.71 -30.27 -10.33
CA GLU A 8 22.43 -29.14 -11.21
C GLU A 8 22.89 -27.83 -10.55
N LEU A 9 23.79 -27.11 -11.22
CA LEU A 9 24.44 -25.89 -10.73
C LEU A 9 24.03 -24.64 -11.52
N GLN A 10 23.04 -24.71 -12.41
CA GLN A 10 22.56 -23.53 -13.13
C GLN A 10 21.04 -23.49 -13.18
N VAL A 11 20.43 -23.03 -12.09
CA VAL A 11 18.98 -22.85 -12.00
C VAL A 11 18.63 -21.39 -11.70
N ALA A 12 17.74 -20.82 -12.51
CA ALA A 12 17.12 -19.52 -12.26
C ALA A 12 15.70 -19.70 -11.70
N THR A 13 15.38 -18.96 -10.65
CA THR A 13 14.02 -18.92 -10.09
C THR A 13 13.22 -17.78 -10.73
N HIS A 14 11.95 -17.64 -10.37
CA HIS A 14 11.16 -16.46 -10.74
C HIS A 14 11.76 -15.12 -10.31
N PHE A 15 12.66 -15.11 -9.33
CA PHE A 15 13.34 -13.90 -8.87
C PHE A 15 14.38 -13.40 -9.89
N SER A 16 14.78 -14.24 -10.85
CA SER A 16 15.28 -13.77 -12.14
C SER A 16 14.11 -13.23 -12.99
N PHE A 17 13.61 -12.04 -12.62
CA PHE A 17 12.37 -11.45 -13.14
C PHE A 17 12.23 -11.55 -14.66
N LEU A 18 11.10 -12.12 -15.11
CA LEU A 18 10.77 -12.34 -16.52
C LEU A 18 11.81 -13.22 -17.27
N ARG A 19 12.48 -14.12 -16.55
CA ARG A 19 13.40 -15.12 -17.11
C ARG A 19 13.08 -16.51 -16.58
N GLY A 20 13.21 -16.70 -15.27
CA GLY A 20 12.79 -17.94 -14.61
C GLY A 20 11.27 -17.95 -14.45
N VAL A 21 10.65 -19.09 -14.72
CA VAL A 21 9.20 -19.27 -14.65
C VAL A 21 8.80 -20.44 -13.74
N SER A 22 9.67 -20.81 -12.79
CA SER A 22 9.29 -21.70 -11.67
C SER A 22 9.70 -21.20 -10.29
N SER A 23 8.87 -21.54 -9.29
CA SER A 23 9.05 -21.08 -7.90
C SER A 23 10.12 -21.91 -7.21
N CYS A 24 10.62 -21.44 -6.08
CA CYS A 24 11.58 -22.22 -5.30
C CYS A 24 10.94 -23.54 -4.83
N GLU A 25 9.69 -23.51 -4.39
CA GLU A 25 8.93 -24.69 -3.97
C GLU A 25 8.74 -25.69 -5.13
N GLU A 26 8.35 -25.21 -6.33
CA GLU A 26 8.22 -26.06 -7.52
C GLU A 26 9.56 -26.68 -7.94
N LEU A 27 10.63 -25.89 -7.95
CA LEU A 27 11.97 -26.34 -8.35
C LEU A 27 12.53 -27.40 -7.40
N PHE A 28 12.44 -27.16 -6.08
CA PHE A 28 12.95 -28.09 -5.07
C PHE A 28 12.06 -29.34 -4.95
N GLY A 29 10.73 -29.19 -5.08
CA GLY A 29 9.81 -30.32 -5.14
C GLY A 29 10.10 -31.23 -6.34
N GLN A 30 10.32 -30.64 -7.52
CA GLN A 30 10.71 -31.39 -8.71
C GLN A 30 12.10 -32.01 -8.58
N ALA A 31 13.07 -31.31 -7.97
CA ALA A 31 14.40 -31.86 -7.72
C ALA A 31 14.35 -33.11 -6.84
N ALA A 32 13.52 -33.08 -5.79
CA ALA A 32 13.28 -34.23 -4.92
C ALA A 32 12.63 -35.39 -5.69
N ALA A 33 11.62 -35.11 -6.52
CA ALA A 33 10.96 -36.12 -7.35
C ALA A 33 11.92 -36.76 -8.38
N LEU A 34 12.89 -36.00 -8.88
CA LEU A 34 13.93 -36.47 -9.80
C LEU A 34 15.12 -37.15 -9.10
N GLY A 35 15.15 -37.18 -7.76
CA GLY A 35 16.21 -37.79 -6.97
C GLY A 35 17.52 -37.02 -6.94
N LEU A 36 17.50 -35.70 -7.17
CA LEU A 36 18.68 -34.85 -7.03
C LEU A 36 18.99 -34.57 -5.55
N SER A 37 20.27 -34.63 -5.18
CA SER A 37 20.71 -34.43 -3.78
C SER A 37 20.89 -32.95 -3.40
N ALA A 38 21.18 -32.10 -4.39
CA ALA A 38 21.40 -30.68 -4.21
C ALA A 38 21.00 -29.88 -5.46
N LEU A 39 20.78 -28.58 -5.29
CA LEU A 39 20.42 -27.65 -6.35
C LEU A 39 21.13 -26.30 -6.20
N GLY A 40 21.83 -25.87 -7.25
CA GLY A 40 22.48 -24.57 -7.35
C GLY A 40 21.55 -23.50 -7.89
N ILE A 41 21.17 -22.54 -7.04
CA ILE A 41 20.34 -21.40 -7.44
C ILE A 41 21.25 -20.22 -7.77
N VAL A 42 21.13 -19.71 -9.00
CA VAL A 42 21.97 -18.64 -9.57
C VAL A 42 21.10 -17.60 -10.27
N ASP A 43 20.29 -16.91 -9.48
CA ASP A 43 19.50 -15.80 -10.01
C ASP A 43 20.40 -14.71 -10.62
N ARG A 44 19.91 -14.11 -11.71
CA ARG A 44 20.72 -13.18 -12.53
C ARG A 44 20.97 -11.88 -11.78
N ASN A 45 22.23 -11.60 -11.48
CA ASN A 45 22.74 -10.41 -10.80
C ASN A 45 22.01 -10.14 -9.46
N SER A 46 21.54 -11.20 -8.79
CA SER A 46 20.66 -11.10 -7.64
C SER A 46 20.76 -12.33 -6.75
N VAL A 47 20.43 -12.15 -5.47
CA VAL A 47 20.25 -13.20 -4.46
C VAL A 47 18.83 -13.19 -3.85
N ALA A 48 17.88 -12.50 -4.49
CA ALA A 48 16.53 -12.31 -3.97
C ALA A 48 15.79 -13.65 -3.72
N GLY A 49 15.98 -14.66 -4.57
CA GLY A 49 15.30 -15.95 -4.45
C GLY A 49 15.90 -16.92 -3.42
N LEU A 50 17.07 -16.61 -2.84
CA LEU A 50 17.84 -17.57 -2.05
C LEU A 50 17.21 -17.92 -0.70
N VAL A 51 16.54 -16.97 -0.02
CA VAL A 51 15.89 -17.26 1.27
C VAL A 51 14.72 -18.23 1.08
N ARG A 52 13.89 -18.00 0.05
CA ARG A 52 12.81 -18.93 -0.32
C ARG A 52 13.32 -20.28 -0.78
N ALA A 53 14.43 -20.31 -1.50
CA ALA A 53 15.11 -21.55 -1.84
C ALA A 53 15.63 -22.28 -0.60
N TRP A 54 16.12 -21.55 0.40
CA TRP A 54 16.60 -22.12 1.65
C TRP A 54 15.46 -22.72 2.50
N GLU A 55 14.30 -22.07 2.55
CA GLU A 55 13.09 -22.64 3.17
C GLU A 55 12.66 -23.92 2.44
N ALA A 56 12.49 -23.86 1.11
CA ALA A 56 12.11 -25.01 0.29
C ALA A 56 13.11 -26.19 0.40
N SER A 57 14.40 -25.89 0.56
CA SER A 57 15.46 -26.89 0.76
C SER A 57 15.27 -27.69 2.05
N LYS A 58 14.81 -27.04 3.12
CA LYS A 58 14.55 -27.69 4.40
C LYS A 58 13.29 -28.56 4.34
N GLU A 59 12.27 -28.09 3.64
CA GLU A 59 11.00 -28.83 3.50
C GLU A 59 11.16 -30.09 2.65
N THR A 60 11.94 -30.01 1.56
CA THR A 60 12.12 -31.12 0.61
C THR A 60 13.30 -32.02 0.94
N GLY A 61 14.26 -31.55 1.73
CA GLY A 61 15.51 -32.25 2.04
C GLY A 61 16.57 -32.19 0.95
N VAL A 62 16.30 -31.51 -0.18
CA VAL A 62 17.27 -31.26 -1.25
C VAL A 62 18.15 -30.08 -0.85
N ARG A 63 19.48 -30.26 -0.79
CA ARG A 63 20.40 -29.21 -0.31
C ARG A 63 20.46 -28.02 -1.27
N LEU A 64 20.28 -26.80 -0.76
CA LEU A 64 20.56 -25.57 -1.51
C LEU A 64 22.07 -25.34 -1.62
N ILE A 65 22.55 -25.00 -2.82
CA ILE A 65 23.86 -24.40 -3.07
C ILE A 65 23.61 -22.94 -3.48
N PRO A 66 23.79 -21.97 -2.57
CA PRO A 66 23.49 -20.56 -2.84
C PRO A 66 24.55 -19.97 -3.78
N GLY A 67 24.12 -19.36 -4.89
CA GLY A 67 25.01 -18.68 -5.82
C GLY A 67 24.32 -17.51 -6.52
N THR A 68 25.01 -16.93 -7.49
CA THR A 68 24.42 -15.92 -8.37
C THR A 68 25.06 -16.01 -9.75
N ARG A 69 24.29 -15.70 -10.78
CA ARG A 69 24.82 -15.53 -12.14
C ARG A 69 25.18 -14.06 -12.32
N VAL A 70 26.45 -13.73 -12.53
CA VAL A 70 26.88 -12.38 -12.88
C VAL A 70 27.04 -12.25 -14.39
N ASP A 71 26.32 -11.31 -14.98
CA ASP A 71 26.48 -10.94 -16.39
C ASP A 71 27.29 -9.63 -16.44
N LEU A 72 28.51 -9.71 -16.97
CA LEU A 72 29.40 -8.56 -17.11
C LEU A 72 28.97 -7.66 -18.28
N ALA A 73 29.34 -6.39 -18.23
CA ALA A 73 28.99 -5.40 -19.24
C ALA A 73 29.51 -5.74 -20.65
N CYS A 74 30.60 -6.50 -20.74
CA CYS A 74 31.17 -7.00 -22.00
C CYS A 74 30.42 -8.21 -22.58
N GLY A 75 29.38 -8.72 -21.92
CA GLY A 75 28.57 -9.86 -22.38
C GLY A 75 29.01 -11.22 -21.81
N THR A 76 30.20 -11.32 -21.21
CA THR A 76 30.63 -12.54 -20.50
C THR A 76 29.72 -12.80 -19.30
N SER A 77 29.29 -14.05 -19.12
CA SER A 77 28.51 -14.48 -17.96
C SER A 77 29.31 -15.48 -17.11
N LEU A 78 29.26 -15.34 -15.78
CA LEU A 78 29.87 -16.24 -14.82
C LEU A 78 28.83 -16.70 -13.79
N LEU A 79 28.92 -17.94 -13.32
CA LEU A 79 28.25 -18.39 -12.10
C LEU A 79 29.24 -18.26 -10.95
N LEU A 80 28.85 -17.57 -9.88
CA LEU A 80 29.68 -17.40 -8.69
C LEU A 80 29.06 -18.13 -7.51
N TYR A 81 29.88 -18.95 -6.86
CA TYR A 81 29.50 -19.76 -5.71
C TYR A 81 30.45 -19.52 -4.52
N PRO A 82 29.95 -18.97 -3.40
CA PRO A 82 30.74 -18.84 -2.19
C PRO A 82 30.96 -20.18 -1.51
N THR A 83 32.21 -20.47 -1.15
CA THR A 83 32.56 -21.70 -0.41
C THR A 83 32.36 -21.56 1.10
N ASP A 84 32.40 -20.34 1.61
CA ASP A 84 32.26 -20.02 3.04
C ASP A 84 31.56 -18.66 3.26
N ARG A 85 31.34 -18.30 4.52
CA ARG A 85 30.71 -17.02 4.92
C ARG A 85 31.50 -15.79 4.45
N LEU A 86 32.83 -15.82 4.46
CA LEU A 86 33.63 -14.66 4.02
C LEU A 86 33.53 -14.47 2.50
N ALA A 87 33.46 -15.57 1.74
CA ALA A 87 33.22 -15.55 0.32
C ALA A 87 31.83 -14.98 0.00
N TRP A 88 30.79 -15.37 0.77
CA TRP A 88 29.45 -14.77 0.66
C TRP A 88 29.48 -13.24 0.86
N THR A 89 30.20 -12.78 1.89
CA THR A 89 30.41 -11.34 2.12
C THR A 89 31.04 -10.64 0.93
N ARG A 90 32.07 -11.23 0.31
CA ARG A 90 32.69 -10.65 -0.90
C ARG A 90 31.72 -10.62 -2.08
N LEU A 91 30.91 -11.66 -2.24
CA LEU A 91 29.88 -11.73 -3.28
C LEU A 91 28.84 -10.60 -3.12
N CYS A 92 28.35 -10.37 -1.90
CA CYS A 92 27.38 -9.32 -1.62
C CYS A 92 27.94 -7.92 -1.92
N ARG A 93 29.23 -7.70 -1.60
CA ARG A 93 29.91 -6.44 -1.88
C ARG A 93 30.14 -6.22 -3.38
N LEU A 94 30.52 -7.27 -4.12
CA LEU A 94 30.62 -7.23 -5.58
C LEU A 94 29.27 -6.84 -6.20
N LEU A 95 28.18 -7.49 -5.81
CA LEU A 95 26.84 -7.18 -6.33
C LEU A 95 26.42 -5.75 -5.97
N THR A 96 26.66 -5.31 -4.74
CA THR A 96 26.36 -3.93 -4.28
C THR A 96 27.10 -2.88 -5.12
N LEU A 97 28.38 -3.12 -5.46
CA LEU A 97 29.15 -2.24 -6.34
C LEU A 97 28.50 -2.11 -7.73
N GLY A 98 28.18 -3.24 -8.36
CA GLY A 98 27.58 -3.24 -9.70
C GLY A 98 26.17 -2.64 -9.73
N LYS A 99 25.36 -2.90 -8.69
CA LYS A 99 24.03 -2.32 -8.53
C LYS A 99 24.08 -0.81 -8.27
N GLY A 100 25.02 -0.36 -7.45
CA GLY A 100 25.27 1.06 -7.20
C GLY A 100 25.61 1.82 -8.50
N ARG A 101 26.43 1.22 -9.37
CA ARG A 101 26.81 1.80 -10.67
C ARG A 101 25.63 1.89 -11.66
N ALA A 102 24.79 0.85 -11.72
CA ALA A 102 23.73 0.74 -12.72
C ALA A 102 22.37 1.36 -12.33
N GLY A 103 22.13 1.59 -11.03
CA GLY A 103 20.84 2.04 -10.49
C GLY A 103 19.80 0.91 -10.37
N LYS A 104 18.55 1.29 -10.03
CA LYS A 104 17.48 0.35 -9.64
C LYS A 104 17.29 -0.83 -10.59
N GLY A 105 17.30 -2.04 -10.04
CA GLY A 105 16.97 -3.28 -10.75
C GLY A 105 17.95 -3.65 -11.87
N ARG A 106 19.13 -3.01 -11.90
CA ARG A 106 20.20 -3.27 -12.85
C ARG A 106 21.50 -3.53 -12.07
N CYS A 107 22.47 -4.13 -12.74
CA CYS A 107 23.80 -4.37 -12.20
C CYS A 107 24.80 -4.28 -13.34
N GLU A 108 25.84 -3.47 -13.17
CA GLU A 108 26.90 -3.28 -14.15
C GLU A 108 28.24 -3.65 -13.52
N LEU A 109 28.75 -4.82 -13.90
CA LEU A 109 30.04 -5.36 -13.45
C LEU A 109 30.99 -5.53 -14.63
N HIS A 110 32.27 -5.28 -14.38
CA HIS A 110 33.37 -5.47 -15.33
C HIS A 110 34.34 -6.52 -14.79
N TRP A 111 35.21 -7.04 -15.67
CA TRP A 111 36.25 -7.99 -15.26
C TRP A 111 37.14 -7.43 -14.16
N ASP A 112 37.46 -6.14 -14.20
CA ASP A 112 38.34 -5.48 -13.23
C ASP A 112 37.70 -5.36 -11.84
N ASP A 113 36.37 -5.51 -11.74
CA ASP A 113 35.68 -5.53 -10.46
C ASP A 113 35.83 -6.88 -9.74
N LEU A 114 36.17 -7.97 -10.44
CA LEU A 114 36.19 -9.33 -9.86
C LEU A 114 37.41 -9.64 -8.96
N PRO A 115 38.66 -9.30 -9.31
CA PRO A 115 39.85 -9.68 -8.54
C PRO A 115 39.79 -9.29 -7.05
N PRO A 116 39.30 -8.09 -6.66
CA PRO A 116 39.20 -7.71 -5.25
C PRO A 116 38.25 -8.60 -4.43
N TRP A 117 37.29 -9.26 -5.08
CA TRP A 117 36.21 -10.01 -4.43
C TRP A 117 36.25 -11.52 -4.71
N SER A 118 37.24 -12.03 -5.46
CA SER A 118 37.26 -13.41 -5.96
C SER A 118 37.64 -14.48 -4.92
N LYS A 119 38.31 -14.12 -3.83
CA LYS A 119 38.85 -15.08 -2.85
C LYS A 119 37.73 -15.93 -2.21
N GLY A 120 37.83 -17.26 -2.36
CA GLY A 120 36.87 -18.22 -1.82
C GLY A 120 35.59 -18.34 -2.65
N LEU A 121 35.53 -17.72 -3.84
CA LEU A 121 34.47 -17.92 -4.80
C LEU A 121 34.91 -18.94 -5.84
N ILE A 122 34.08 -19.95 -6.08
CA ILE A 122 34.14 -20.76 -7.28
C ILE A 122 33.47 -20.00 -8.42
N ALA A 123 34.11 -19.95 -9.58
CA ALA A 123 33.60 -19.28 -10.77
C ALA A 123 33.44 -20.26 -11.93
N ILE A 124 32.26 -20.31 -12.53
CA ILE A 124 32.00 -21.11 -13.73
C ILE A 124 31.74 -20.16 -14.90
N LEU A 125 32.65 -20.13 -15.88
CA LEU A 125 32.48 -19.35 -17.10
C LEU A 125 31.41 -19.98 -17.99
N LEU A 126 30.49 -19.17 -18.49
CA LEU A 126 29.43 -19.60 -19.41
C LEU A 126 29.74 -19.14 -20.84
N PRO A 127 30.37 -19.99 -21.67
CA PRO A 127 30.74 -19.65 -23.03
C PRO A 127 29.54 -19.71 -23.97
N ASP A 128 29.58 -18.94 -25.07
CA ASP A 128 28.67 -19.14 -26.20
C ASP A 128 29.32 -20.03 -27.28
N LEU A 129 30.46 -19.58 -27.82
CA LEU A 129 31.26 -20.27 -28.83
C LEU A 129 32.70 -20.47 -28.36
N PRO A 130 33.43 -21.47 -28.88
CA PRO A 130 34.85 -21.68 -28.64
C PRO A 130 35.69 -20.72 -29.50
N ASP A 131 35.46 -19.41 -29.37
CA ASP A 131 36.13 -18.37 -30.14
C ASP A 131 37.23 -17.64 -29.34
N GLU A 132 37.88 -16.66 -29.97
CA GLU A 132 38.91 -15.82 -29.31
C GLU A 132 38.35 -15.05 -28.11
N THR A 133 37.05 -14.72 -28.12
CA THR A 133 36.38 -14.07 -26.99
C THR A 133 36.33 -15.00 -25.78
N ASN A 134 35.98 -16.27 -25.99
CA ASN A 134 36.02 -17.29 -24.95
C ASN A 134 37.45 -17.56 -24.47
N ALA A 135 38.43 -17.65 -25.38
CA ALA A 135 39.83 -17.84 -25.00
C ALA A 135 40.35 -16.68 -24.12
N ALA A 136 40.02 -15.44 -24.46
CA ALA A 136 40.36 -14.27 -23.64
C ALA A 136 39.65 -14.29 -22.27
N ALA A 137 38.38 -14.71 -22.22
CA ALA A 137 37.64 -14.87 -20.97
C ALA A 137 38.22 -15.99 -20.09
N LEU A 138 38.64 -17.12 -20.67
CA LEU A 138 39.32 -18.21 -19.99
C LEU A 138 40.65 -17.76 -19.39
N GLN A 139 41.45 -17.00 -20.15
CA GLN A 139 42.71 -16.44 -19.64
C GLN A 139 42.46 -15.56 -18.40
N ARG A 140 41.44 -14.71 -18.43
CA ARG A 140 41.05 -13.87 -17.27
C ARG A 140 40.51 -14.72 -16.12
N LEU A 141 39.69 -15.73 -16.40
CA LEU A 141 39.18 -16.66 -15.39
C LEU A 141 40.32 -17.34 -14.62
N VAL A 142 41.30 -17.90 -15.35
CA VAL A 142 42.48 -18.54 -14.76
C VAL A 142 43.29 -17.55 -13.95
N SER A 143 43.51 -16.34 -14.47
CA SER A 143 44.26 -15.30 -13.75
C SER A 143 43.59 -14.87 -12.43
N ILE A 144 42.26 -14.93 -12.33
CA ILE A 144 41.51 -14.40 -11.18
C ILE A 144 41.15 -15.49 -10.16
N PHE A 145 40.72 -16.66 -10.64
CA PHE A 145 40.18 -17.74 -9.81
C PHE A 145 41.11 -18.95 -9.74
N GLY A 146 42.10 -19.05 -10.65
CA GLY A 146 43.05 -20.16 -10.72
C GLY A 146 42.31 -21.51 -10.71
N PRO A 147 42.61 -22.42 -9.75
CA PRO A 147 42.00 -23.74 -9.69
C PRO A 147 40.50 -23.72 -9.30
N GLN A 148 39.96 -22.57 -8.87
CA GLN A 148 38.54 -22.40 -8.56
C GLN A 148 37.72 -21.94 -9.79
N GLY A 149 38.37 -21.78 -10.95
CA GLY A 149 37.73 -21.49 -12.23
C GLY A 149 37.35 -22.77 -12.97
N TYR A 150 36.13 -22.80 -13.52
CA TYR A 150 35.58 -23.89 -14.33
C TYR A 150 34.97 -23.37 -15.63
N LEU A 151 34.86 -24.23 -16.63
CA LEU A 151 34.19 -23.93 -17.90
C LEU A 151 32.86 -24.69 -18.01
N GLY A 152 31.76 -23.96 -18.19
CA GLY A 152 30.42 -24.55 -18.29
C GLY A 152 30.14 -25.17 -19.66
N LEU A 153 29.71 -26.42 -19.67
CA LEU A 153 29.21 -27.14 -20.85
C LEU A 153 27.70 -27.31 -20.72
N SER A 154 26.94 -26.70 -21.63
CA SER A 154 25.48 -26.80 -21.70
C SER A 154 25.07 -27.31 -23.06
N LEU A 155 24.16 -28.28 -23.13
CA LEU A 155 23.61 -28.77 -24.40
C LEU A 155 22.44 -27.87 -24.82
N ARG A 156 22.58 -27.21 -25.96
CA ARG A 156 21.67 -26.19 -26.51
C ARG A 156 20.88 -26.68 -27.72
N ARG A 157 21.21 -27.88 -28.25
CA ARG A 157 20.55 -28.52 -29.41
C ARG A 157 20.55 -27.68 -30.69
N ARG A 158 21.60 -26.89 -30.88
CA ARG A 158 21.87 -26.15 -32.12
C ARG A 158 22.54 -27.07 -33.17
N PRO A 159 22.58 -26.68 -34.45
CA PRO A 159 23.50 -27.29 -35.40
C PRO A 159 24.93 -27.28 -34.85
N ASP A 160 25.65 -28.39 -35.04
CA ASP A 160 27.04 -28.58 -34.61
C ASP A 160 27.30 -28.44 -33.11
N ASP A 161 26.29 -28.63 -32.26
CA ASP A 161 26.45 -28.44 -30.81
C ASP A 161 27.39 -29.46 -30.17
N ALA A 162 27.42 -30.69 -30.69
CA ALA A 162 28.36 -31.71 -30.24
C ALA A 162 29.82 -31.29 -30.53
N LEU A 163 30.08 -30.74 -31.73
CA LEU A 163 31.39 -30.21 -32.09
C LEU A 163 31.74 -29.01 -31.20
N ARG A 164 30.79 -28.10 -30.95
CA ARG A 164 31.00 -26.99 -30.02
C ARG A 164 31.42 -27.47 -28.63
N ILE A 165 30.69 -28.43 -28.05
CA ILE A 165 31.00 -28.93 -26.71
C ILE A 165 32.39 -29.58 -26.71
N TYR A 166 32.73 -30.35 -27.75
CA TYR A 166 34.06 -30.92 -27.92
C TYR A 166 35.16 -29.84 -27.99
N GLU A 167 34.96 -28.79 -28.79
CA GLU A 167 35.93 -27.69 -28.93
C GLU A 167 36.05 -26.84 -27.66
N LEU A 168 34.94 -26.57 -26.96
CA LEU A 168 34.95 -25.90 -25.67
C LEU A 168 35.70 -26.72 -24.62
N ASP A 169 35.46 -28.02 -24.59
CA ASP A 169 36.15 -28.93 -23.69
C ASP A 169 37.64 -29.07 -24.02
N ALA A 170 38.01 -29.07 -25.30
CA ALA A 170 39.41 -28.97 -25.74
C ALA A 170 40.06 -27.66 -25.28
N GLN A 171 39.40 -26.52 -25.50
CA GLN A 171 39.90 -25.22 -25.02
C GLN A 171 40.04 -25.18 -23.49
N GLY A 172 39.08 -25.76 -22.76
CA GLY A 172 39.19 -25.90 -21.31
C GLY A 172 40.49 -26.61 -20.91
N ARG A 173 40.81 -27.74 -21.56
CA ARG A 173 42.06 -28.47 -21.32
C ARG A 173 43.31 -27.67 -21.69
N ASP A 174 43.30 -26.96 -22.81
CA ASP A 174 44.44 -26.14 -23.27
C ASP A 174 44.81 -25.05 -22.25
N PHE A 175 43.80 -24.49 -21.58
CA PHE A 175 43.98 -23.50 -20.50
C PHE A 175 44.11 -24.12 -19.10
N GLY A 176 44.07 -25.46 -18.97
CA GLY A 176 44.14 -26.15 -17.68
C GLY A 176 42.90 -25.99 -16.80
N VAL A 177 41.75 -25.66 -17.38
CA VAL A 177 40.47 -25.44 -16.70
C VAL A 177 39.58 -26.67 -16.82
N ARG A 178 39.03 -27.14 -15.70
CA ARG A 178 38.08 -28.26 -15.70
C ARG A 178 36.72 -27.80 -16.23
N CYS A 179 36.12 -28.62 -17.09
CA CYS A 179 34.77 -28.41 -17.58
C CYS A 179 33.73 -28.95 -16.58
N VAL A 180 32.52 -28.38 -16.58
CA VAL A 180 31.38 -28.83 -15.76
C VAL A 180 30.10 -28.86 -16.58
N ALA A 181 29.31 -29.92 -16.45
CA ALA A 181 28.04 -30.08 -17.17
C ALA A 181 26.90 -29.31 -16.47
N LEU A 182 26.14 -28.52 -17.24
CA LEU A 182 25.06 -27.64 -16.74
C LEU A 182 23.79 -27.80 -17.57
N GLY A 183 22.62 -27.69 -16.93
CA GLY A 183 21.32 -27.77 -17.61
C GLY A 183 20.75 -26.42 -18.07
N ASP A 184 21.29 -25.29 -17.60
CA ASP A 184 20.82 -23.92 -17.88
C ASP A 184 19.30 -23.75 -17.66
N VAL A 185 18.83 -24.21 -16.50
CA VAL A 185 17.42 -24.39 -16.15
C VAL A 185 16.70 -23.06 -15.89
N LEU A 186 15.55 -22.86 -16.52
CA LEU A 186 14.63 -21.74 -16.29
C LEU A 186 13.29 -22.14 -15.67
N TYR A 187 12.98 -23.43 -15.68
CA TYR A 187 11.69 -23.96 -15.24
C TYR A 187 11.79 -25.39 -14.70
N HIS A 188 10.84 -25.79 -13.85
CA HIS A 188 10.84 -27.10 -13.23
C HIS A 188 10.34 -28.20 -14.20
N SER A 189 9.31 -27.93 -15.02
CA SER A 189 8.70 -28.90 -15.95
C SER A 189 8.58 -28.35 -17.38
N VAL A 190 8.44 -29.25 -18.36
CA VAL A 190 8.26 -28.90 -19.79
C VAL A 190 7.00 -28.08 -20.04
N GLU A 191 5.95 -28.25 -19.24
CA GLU A 191 4.67 -27.53 -19.41
C GLU A 191 4.83 -26.01 -19.28
N ARG A 192 5.89 -25.55 -18.61
CA ARG A 192 6.19 -24.12 -18.42
C ARG A 192 6.87 -23.44 -19.63
N GLU A 193 7.18 -24.17 -20.70
CA GLU A 193 7.85 -23.62 -21.88
C GLU A 193 7.05 -22.47 -22.53
N LEU A 194 5.73 -22.63 -22.68
CA LEU A 194 4.88 -21.58 -23.25
C LEU A 194 4.89 -20.31 -22.40
N LEU A 195 4.87 -20.46 -21.07
CA LEU A 195 4.94 -19.33 -20.15
C LEU A 195 6.29 -18.62 -20.25
N GLN A 196 7.38 -19.37 -20.48
CA GLN A 196 8.72 -18.83 -20.70
C GLN A 196 8.74 -17.86 -21.90
N ASP A 197 8.13 -18.24 -23.02
CA ASP A 197 8.06 -17.39 -24.20
C ASP A 197 7.25 -16.12 -23.94
N VAL A 198 6.14 -16.24 -23.21
CA VAL A 198 5.30 -15.10 -22.84
C VAL A 198 6.04 -14.13 -21.96
N VAL A 199 6.74 -14.58 -20.91
CA VAL A 199 7.52 -13.66 -20.07
C VAL A 199 8.68 -13.02 -20.85
N THR A 200 9.24 -13.73 -21.84
CA THR A 200 10.26 -13.19 -22.75
C THR A 200 9.69 -12.08 -23.64
N ALA A 201 8.48 -12.27 -24.19
CA ALA A 201 7.78 -11.22 -24.95
C ALA A 201 7.44 -10.01 -24.08
N ILE A 202 6.97 -10.22 -22.84
CA ILE A 202 6.72 -9.14 -21.86
C ILE A 202 8.03 -8.37 -21.58
N ARG A 203 9.13 -9.07 -21.33
CA ARG A 203 10.46 -8.49 -21.06
C ARG A 203 10.94 -7.59 -22.19
N HIS A 204 10.76 -8.05 -23.43
CA HIS A 204 11.17 -7.31 -24.64
C HIS A 204 10.11 -6.32 -25.14
N ARG A 205 8.98 -6.18 -24.44
CA ARG A 205 7.85 -5.28 -24.77
C ARG A 205 7.36 -5.47 -26.20
N THR A 206 7.23 -6.73 -26.63
CA THR A 206 6.81 -7.11 -27.98
C THR A 206 5.77 -8.23 -27.92
N THR A 207 5.18 -8.58 -29.06
CA THR A 207 4.31 -9.76 -29.17
C THR A 207 5.13 -11.04 -29.40
N ILE A 208 4.51 -12.19 -29.13
CA ILE A 208 5.06 -13.52 -29.45
C ILE A 208 5.35 -13.64 -30.95
N ASP A 209 4.45 -13.16 -31.81
CA ASP A 209 4.62 -13.20 -33.27
C ASP A 209 5.84 -12.40 -33.74
N ALA A 210 6.12 -11.27 -33.07
CA ALA A 210 7.24 -10.40 -33.39
C ALA A 210 8.53 -10.72 -32.60
N LEU A 211 8.52 -11.79 -31.78
CA LEU A 211 9.64 -12.10 -30.89
C LEU A 211 10.90 -12.50 -31.66
N GLY A 212 10.73 -13.24 -32.77
CA GLY A 212 11.83 -13.69 -33.64
C GLY A 212 12.98 -14.33 -32.86
N PHE A 213 14.22 -13.94 -33.16
CA PHE A 213 15.44 -14.46 -32.50
C PHE A 213 15.66 -13.98 -31.05
N LYS A 214 14.73 -13.18 -30.49
CA LYS A 214 14.74 -12.80 -29.07
C LYS A 214 14.12 -13.88 -28.17
N ARG A 215 13.38 -14.84 -28.76
CA ARG A 215 12.90 -16.04 -28.06
C ARG A 215 14.10 -16.83 -27.54
N GLU A 216 13.93 -17.57 -26.45
CA GLU A 216 14.96 -18.52 -26.07
C GLU A 216 15.18 -19.50 -27.22
N ARG A 217 16.43 -19.59 -27.66
CA ARG A 217 16.80 -20.35 -28.86
C ARG A 217 16.94 -21.85 -28.58
N TYR A 218 16.91 -22.23 -27.30
CA TYR A 218 17.26 -23.55 -26.81
C TYR A 218 16.04 -24.22 -26.20
N ALA A 219 15.71 -25.41 -26.71
CA ALA A 219 14.74 -26.29 -26.08
C ALA A 219 15.36 -26.94 -24.82
N ASP A 220 14.54 -27.65 -24.03
CA ASP A 220 14.96 -28.43 -22.85
C ASP A 220 15.53 -27.61 -21.68
N ARG A 221 15.07 -26.39 -21.41
CA ARG A 221 15.52 -25.63 -20.21
C ARG A 221 14.75 -25.97 -18.93
N HIS A 222 14.19 -27.19 -18.85
CA HIS A 222 13.57 -27.77 -17.65
C HIS A 222 14.59 -28.53 -16.80
N LEU A 223 14.26 -28.76 -15.53
CA LEU A 223 15.05 -29.57 -14.61
C LEU A 223 15.03 -31.06 -15.01
N LYS A 224 16.19 -31.73 -14.96
CA LYS A 224 16.35 -33.12 -15.42
C LYS A 224 16.89 -34.01 -14.31
N SER A 225 16.62 -35.31 -14.41
CA SER A 225 17.22 -36.28 -13.51
C SER A 225 18.73 -36.37 -13.75
N GLY A 226 19.47 -36.79 -12.72
CA GLY A 226 20.91 -37.00 -12.85
C GLY A 226 21.26 -38.07 -13.90
N SER A 227 20.44 -39.12 -14.01
CA SER A 227 20.61 -40.16 -15.04
C SER A 227 20.48 -39.62 -16.47
N GLU A 228 19.57 -38.67 -16.69
CA GLU A 228 19.41 -38.04 -18.01
C GLU A 228 20.60 -37.12 -18.33
N MET A 229 21.14 -36.42 -17.33
CA MET A 229 22.34 -35.60 -17.50
C MET A 229 23.60 -36.44 -17.76
N GLU A 230 23.77 -37.55 -17.04
CA GLU A 230 24.82 -38.55 -17.29
C GLU A 230 24.72 -39.12 -18.70
N ARG A 231 23.50 -39.43 -19.18
CA ARG A 231 23.26 -39.90 -20.54
C ARG A 231 23.61 -38.83 -21.59
N ARG A 232 23.23 -37.57 -21.36
CA ARG A 232 23.51 -36.44 -22.28
C ARG A 232 25.00 -36.13 -22.41
N PHE A 233 25.73 -36.23 -21.31
CA PHE A 233 27.17 -35.95 -21.25
C PHE A 233 28.00 -37.22 -21.10
N SER A 234 27.56 -38.34 -21.70
CA SER A 234 28.24 -39.64 -21.58
C SER A 234 29.69 -39.62 -22.12
N LEU A 235 29.98 -38.69 -23.05
CA LEU A 235 31.33 -38.44 -23.59
C LEU A 235 32.20 -37.57 -22.67
N TYR A 236 31.62 -36.94 -21.64
CA TYR A 236 32.29 -36.00 -20.74
C TYR A 236 32.03 -36.37 -19.26
N PRO A 237 32.39 -37.59 -18.82
CA PRO A 237 32.14 -38.03 -17.45
C PRO A 237 32.83 -37.15 -16.40
N ASP A 238 33.98 -36.57 -16.71
CA ASP A 238 34.70 -35.63 -15.83
C ASP A 238 33.90 -34.35 -15.56
N ALA A 239 33.12 -33.89 -16.55
CA ALA A 239 32.27 -32.71 -16.41
C ALA A 239 31.06 -32.97 -15.49
N ILE A 240 30.54 -34.21 -15.49
CA ILE A 240 29.53 -34.65 -14.51
C ILE A 240 30.17 -34.76 -13.13
N ALA A 241 31.37 -35.35 -13.02
CA ALA A 241 32.08 -35.44 -11.75
C ALA A 241 32.41 -34.06 -11.15
N ALA A 242 32.80 -33.08 -11.98
CA ALA A 242 33.07 -31.72 -11.55
C ALA A 242 31.85 -31.05 -10.89
N SER A 243 30.62 -31.34 -11.34
CA SER A 243 29.41 -30.81 -10.70
C SER A 243 29.29 -31.25 -9.22
N ARG A 244 29.67 -32.49 -8.91
CA ARG A 244 29.73 -33.01 -7.54
C ARG A 244 30.84 -32.37 -6.74
N ASP A 245 32.02 -32.25 -7.34
CA ASP A 245 33.19 -31.69 -6.65
C ASP A 245 32.91 -30.25 -6.21
N ILE A 246 32.30 -29.45 -7.10
CA ILE A 246 31.87 -28.08 -6.79
C ILE A 246 30.82 -28.08 -5.68
N ALA A 247 29.79 -28.92 -5.78
CA ALA A 247 28.76 -29.04 -4.74
C ALA A 247 29.33 -29.45 -3.38
N GLY A 248 30.36 -30.31 -3.38
CA GLY A 248 31.09 -30.71 -2.19
C GLY A 248 31.91 -29.56 -1.58
N ALA A 249 32.56 -28.74 -2.42
CA ALA A 249 33.36 -27.59 -2.00
C ALA A 249 32.52 -26.40 -1.47
N CYS A 250 31.28 -26.24 -1.94
CA CYS A 250 30.40 -25.14 -1.54
C CYS A 250 29.73 -25.39 -0.18
N ALA A 251 30.46 -25.26 0.93
CA ALA A 251 29.97 -25.55 2.28
C ALA A 251 29.14 -24.43 2.95
N PHE A 252 29.04 -23.25 2.31
CA PHE A 252 28.27 -22.13 2.85
C PHE A 252 26.76 -22.45 2.93
N ASP A 253 26.15 -22.06 4.05
CA ASP A 253 24.71 -22.14 4.30
C ASP A 253 24.22 -20.78 4.82
N LEU A 254 23.02 -20.36 4.41
CA LEU A 254 22.44 -19.07 4.81
C LEU A 254 22.26 -18.96 6.32
N GLY A 255 22.03 -20.06 7.04
CA GLY A 255 21.92 -20.09 8.50
C GLY A 255 23.21 -19.69 9.24
N GLN A 256 24.35 -19.60 8.55
CA GLN A 256 25.62 -19.11 9.12
C GLN A 256 25.68 -17.58 9.22
N LEU A 257 24.74 -16.85 8.62
CA LEU A 257 24.69 -15.39 8.66
C LEU A 257 24.31 -14.92 10.07
N GLN A 258 25.25 -14.25 10.74
CA GLN A 258 25.04 -13.68 12.07
C GLN A 258 24.70 -12.20 11.95
N TYR A 259 23.49 -11.86 12.37
CA TYR A 259 23.00 -10.49 12.42
C TYR A 259 23.30 -9.86 13.78
N GLN A 260 23.83 -8.63 13.78
CA GLN A 260 24.08 -7.84 14.99
C GLN A 260 23.41 -6.48 14.86
N TYR A 261 22.55 -6.14 15.83
CA TYR A 261 21.87 -4.86 15.90
C TYR A 261 22.85 -3.74 16.32
N PRO A 262 22.74 -2.51 15.78
CA PRO A 262 23.57 -1.39 16.20
C PRO A 262 23.43 -1.07 17.70
N GLN A 263 24.49 -0.53 18.31
CA GLN A 263 24.50 -0.13 19.72
C GLN A 263 24.69 1.38 19.83
N GLU A 264 23.89 2.02 20.69
CA GLU A 264 23.94 3.47 20.93
C GLU A 264 24.68 3.87 22.20
N ALA A 265 25.10 2.91 23.01
CA ALA A 265 25.76 3.17 24.28
C ALA A 265 27.17 3.75 24.06
N THR A 266 27.51 4.79 24.83
CA THR A 266 28.87 5.36 24.86
C THR A 266 29.86 4.42 25.53
N ALA A 267 31.15 4.58 25.24
CA ALA A 267 32.21 3.78 25.86
C ALA A 267 32.14 3.84 27.40
N GLY A 268 31.82 2.71 28.05
CA GLY A 268 31.75 2.57 29.51
C GLY A 268 30.36 2.35 30.13
N GLU A 269 29.27 2.46 29.37
CA GLU A 269 27.89 2.15 29.82
C GLU A 269 27.32 1.01 28.95
N THR A 270 26.57 0.07 29.53
CA THR A 270 25.87 -0.96 28.74
C THR A 270 24.57 -0.38 28.15
N PRO A 271 24.08 -0.89 27.00
CA PRO A 271 22.79 -0.46 26.45
C PRO A 271 21.63 -0.56 27.45
N GLN A 272 21.64 -1.59 28.30
CA GLN A 272 20.64 -1.77 29.34
C GLN A 272 20.68 -0.64 30.39
N LEU A 273 21.86 -0.29 30.92
CA LEU A 273 22.00 0.78 31.91
C LEU A 273 21.56 2.14 31.36
N LEU A 274 21.89 2.42 30.09
CA LEU A 274 21.45 3.63 29.41
C LEU A 274 19.92 3.67 29.30
N LEU A 275 19.28 2.57 28.91
CA LEU A 275 17.82 2.47 28.81
C LEU A 275 17.15 2.70 30.17
N GLU A 276 17.67 2.10 31.24
CA GLU A 276 17.16 2.29 32.61
C GLU A 276 17.25 3.75 33.06
N ARG A 277 18.39 4.41 32.81
CA ARG A 277 18.60 5.82 33.12
C ARG A 277 17.65 6.75 32.38
N LEU A 278 17.47 6.53 31.07
CA LEU A 278 16.54 7.29 30.24
C LEU A 278 15.09 7.09 30.67
N THR A 279 14.72 5.85 30.97
CA THR A 279 13.37 5.48 31.45
C THR A 279 13.07 6.13 32.79
N ALA A 280 14.00 6.06 33.76
CA ALA A 280 13.84 6.70 35.06
C ALA A 280 13.69 8.23 34.95
N SER A 281 14.53 8.86 34.12
CA SER A 281 14.48 10.31 33.88
C SER A 281 13.18 10.75 33.18
N ALA A 282 12.67 9.93 32.27
CA ALA A 282 11.39 10.18 31.61
C ALA A 282 10.20 9.96 32.56
N ALA A 283 10.24 8.93 33.40
CA ALA A 283 9.21 8.65 34.41
C ALA A 283 9.08 9.80 35.41
N ALA A 284 10.22 10.34 35.88
CA ALA A 284 10.24 11.48 36.80
C ALA A 284 9.62 12.75 36.18
N ARG A 285 9.83 12.98 34.88
CA ARG A 285 9.22 14.12 34.16
C ARG A 285 7.72 13.94 33.96
N MET A 286 7.28 12.71 33.65
CA MET A 286 5.86 12.40 33.44
C MET A 286 5.05 12.43 34.75
N PHE A 287 5.67 12.03 35.86
CA PHE A 287 5.05 12.01 37.19
C PHE A 287 5.81 12.90 38.19
N PRO A 288 5.64 14.24 38.14
CA PRO A 288 6.35 15.18 39.03
C PRO A 288 6.11 14.96 40.53
N GLN A 289 4.96 14.36 40.88
CA GLN A 289 4.59 14.03 42.27
C GLN A 289 5.07 12.63 42.71
N GLY A 290 5.87 11.96 41.89
CA GLY A 290 6.37 10.61 42.12
C GLY A 290 5.65 9.56 41.26
N VAL A 291 6.42 8.59 40.75
CA VAL A 291 5.92 7.51 39.88
C VAL A 291 5.02 6.59 40.69
N PRO A 292 3.74 6.35 40.34
CA PRO A 292 2.85 5.48 41.12
C PRO A 292 3.35 4.02 41.17
N LYS A 293 2.95 3.28 42.22
CA LYS A 293 3.46 1.92 42.48
C LYS A 293 3.27 0.98 41.27
N ALA A 294 2.09 0.98 40.66
CA ALA A 294 1.79 0.12 39.51
C ALA A 294 2.77 0.34 38.33
N TYR A 295 3.11 1.61 38.02
CA TYR A 295 4.09 1.92 36.97
C TYR A 295 5.49 1.49 37.36
N ARG A 296 5.90 1.68 38.62
CA ARG A 296 7.24 1.23 39.07
C ARG A 296 7.39 -0.28 38.97
N ASP A 297 6.38 -1.03 39.42
CA ASP A 297 6.41 -2.50 39.41
C ASP A 297 6.45 -3.03 37.96
N GLN A 298 5.64 -2.44 37.07
CA GLN A 298 5.62 -2.79 35.65
C GLN A 298 6.94 -2.43 34.93
N LEU A 299 7.45 -1.21 35.10
CA LEU A 299 8.73 -0.79 34.51
C LEU A 299 9.88 -1.72 34.94
N ALA A 300 9.94 -2.09 36.23
CA ALA A 300 10.95 -3.01 36.72
C ALA A 300 10.82 -4.42 36.11
N HIS A 301 9.59 -4.89 35.88
CA HIS A 301 9.36 -6.17 35.19
C HIS A 301 9.80 -6.12 33.72
N GLU A 302 9.38 -5.09 32.98
CA GLU A 302 9.73 -4.92 31.57
C GLU A 302 11.24 -4.80 31.35
N LEU A 303 11.92 -3.95 32.14
CA LEU A 303 13.37 -3.74 32.03
C LEU A 303 14.16 -5.03 32.28
N ARG A 304 13.74 -5.88 33.22
CA ARG A 304 14.37 -7.20 33.45
C ARG A 304 14.20 -8.13 32.24
N LEU A 305 13.02 -8.15 31.61
CA LEU A 305 12.77 -9.01 30.46
C LEU A 305 13.53 -8.52 29.22
N ILE A 306 13.62 -7.21 29.03
CA ILE A 306 14.40 -6.57 27.96
C ILE A 306 15.89 -6.93 28.09
N ASP A 307 16.42 -6.94 29.31
CA ASP A 307 17.81 -7.33 29.58
C ASP A 307 18.05 -8.81 29.26
N GLN A 308 17.19 -9.70 29.78
CA GLN A 308 17.28 -11.15 29.56
C GLN A 308 17.28 -11.55 28.07
N LEU A 309 16.56 -10.79 27.24
CA LEU A 309 16.44 -11.03 25.80
C LEU A 309 17.38 -10.16 24.96
N SER A 310 18.18 -9.30 25.60
CA SER A 310 19.15 -8.40 24.95
C SER A 310 18.51 -7.44 23.93
N TYR A 311 17.30 -6.93 24.22
CA TYR A 311 16.59 -6.00 23.32
C TYR A 311 16.84 -4.52 23.63
N ALA A 312 17.63 -4.18 24.64
CA ALA A 312 17.91 -2.78 25.00
C ALA A 312 18.42 -1.92 23.82
N PRO A 313 19.34 -2.38 22.94
CA PRO A 313 19.78 -1.60 21.78
C PRO A 313 18.63 -1.20 20.84
N TYR A 314 17.65 -2.09 20.65
CA TYR A 314 16.49 -1.83 19.80
C TYR A 314 15.62 -0.69 20.34
N PHE A 315 15.31 -0.71 21.65
CA PHE A 315 14.54 0.35 22.30
C PHE A 315 15.26 1.71 22.26
N LEU A 316 16.59 1.71 22.41
CA LEU A 316 17.39 2.93 22.32
C LEU A 316 17.32 3.54 20.92
N THR A 317 17.47 2.73 19.87
CA THR A 317 17.36 3.20 18.49
C THR A 317 16.00 3.80 18.17
N VAL A 318 14.92 3.16 18.57
CA VAL A 318 13.58 3.73 18.37
C VAL A 318 13.43 5.03 19.18
N ASN A 319 13.92 5.07 20.42
CA ASN A 319 13.89 6.29 21.22
C ASN A 319 14.68 7.44 20.57
N SER A 320 15.83 7.17 19.98
CA SER A 320 16.64 8.17 19.27
C SER A 320 15.96 8.69 18.01
N ILE A 321 15.35 7.80 17.21
CA ILE A 321 14.52 8.18 16.05
C ILE A 321 13.35 9.09 16.48
N VAL A 322 12.63 8.72 17.54
CA VAL A 322 11.49 9.51 18.07
C VAL A 322 11.97 10.85 18.66
N ALA A 323 13.11 10.86 19.35
CA ALA A 323 13.70 12.07 19.89
C ALA A 323 14.09 13.06 18.79
N GLU A 324 14.67 12.57 17.69
CA GLU A 324 15.01 13.39 16.54
C GLU A 324 13.76 13.94 15.83
N ALA A 325 12.73 13.11 15.65
CA ALA A 325 11.45 13.56 15.10
C ALA A 325 10.84 14.70 15.93
N ARG A 326 10.86 14.58 17.26
CA ARG A 326 10.41 15.64 18.17
C ARG A 326 11.26 16.90 18.05
N ARG A 327 12.58 16.78 17.97
CA ARG A 327 13.51 17.92 17.79
C ARG A 327 13.19 18.70 16.51
N ARG A 328 12.83 18.00 15.43
CA ARG A 328 12.42 18.59 14.14
C ARG A 328 10.93 19.00 14.08
N LYS A 329 10.21 18.89 15.20
CA LYS A 329 8.75 19.13 15.30
C LYS A 329 7.94 18.29 14.29
N ILE A 330 8.33 17.04 14.08
CA ILE A 330 7.59 16.06 13.29
C ILE A 330 6.70 15.26 14.23
N LEU A 331 5.41 15.22 13.94
CA LEU A 331 4.45 14.44 14.72
C LEU A 331 4.66 12.95 14.44
N CYS A 332 4.87 12.19 15.51
CA CYS A 332 5.03 10.74 15.45
C CYS A 332 4.22 10.02 16.53
N GLN A 333 3.84 8.78 16.27
CA GLN A 333 3.01 7.97 17.15
C GLN A 333 3.40 6.49 16.99
N GLY A 334 3.89 5.87 18.06
CA GLY A 334 4.08 4.42 18.11
C GLY A 334 2.74 3.68 18.10
N ARG A 335 2.72 2.52 17.43
CA ARG A 335 1.52 1.66 17.28
C ARG A 335 1.86 0.18 17.51
N GLY A 336 0.85 -0.68 17.36
CA GLY A 336 1.07 -2.13 17.40
C GLY A 336 1.26 -2.66 18.82
N SER A 337 2.09 -3.69 18.95
CA SER A 337 2.40 -4.30 20.25
C SER A 337 3.22 -3.39 21.15
N ALA A 338 3.94 -2.40 20.59
CA ALA A 338 4.69 -1.41 21.37
C ALA A 338 3.80 -0.63 22.36
N ALA A 339 2.51 -0.48 22.08
CA ALA A 339 1.55 0.14 23.00
C ALA A 339 1.32 -0.66 24.30
N ASN A 340 1.74 -1.93 24.37
CA ASN A 340 1.69 -2.73 25.59
C ASN A 340 2.84 -2.42 26.57
N SER A 341 3.86 -1.64 26.15
CA SER A 341 5.04 -1.38 26.98
C SER A 341 4.92 -0.06 27.76
N CYS A 342 5.08 -0.15 29.07
CA CYS A 342 5.21 1.00 29.96
C CYS A 342 6.52 1.75 29.70
N VAL A 343 7.60 1.07 29.33
CA VAL A 343 8.87 1.71 28.91
C VAL A 343 8.64 2.58 27.68
N CYS A 344 7.98 2.06 26.63
CA CYS A 344 7.66 2.83 25.44
C CYS A 344 6.74 4.04 25.73
N PHE A 345 5.75 3.87 26.62
CA PHE A 345 4.85 4.95 27.02
C PHE A 345 5.60 6.09 27.74
N VAL A 346 6.43 5.74 28.72
CA VAL A 346 7.16 6.73 29.53
C VAL A 346 8.20 7.49 28.71
N LEU A 347 8.93 6.81 27.82
CA LEU A 347 9.82 7.46 26.84
C LEU A 347 9.04 8.31 25.80
N GLY A 348 7.72 8.10 25.74
CA GLY A 348 6.81 8.78 24.83
C GLY A 348 6.89 8.25 23.40
N ILE A 349 7.44 7.05 23.18
CA ILE A 349 7.36 6.36 21.88
C ILE A 349 5.89 6.11 21.55
N THR A 350 5.09 5.71 22.54
CA THR A 350 3.64 5.56 22.44
C THR A 350 2.93 6.62 23.30
N SER A 351 1.69 6.96 22.95
CA SER A 351 0.85 7.91 23.72
C SER A 351 -0.27 7.23 24.52
N ILE A 352 -0.22 5.90 24.63
CA ILE A 352 -1.24 5.09 25.30
C ILE A 352 -0.68 4.55 26.59
N ASP A 353 -1.48 4.70 27.64
CA ASP A 353 -1.17 4.21 28.97
C ASP A 353 -1.53 2.72 29.09
N PRO A 354 -0.53 1.81 29.12
CA PRO A 354 -0.80 0.38 29.17
C PRO A 354 -1.42 -0.06 30.50
N ILE A 355 -1.22 0.69 31.59
CA ILE A 355 -1.76 0.37 32.91
C ILE A 355 -3.23 0.74 33.00
N LYS A 356 -3.60 1.94 32.54
CA LYS A 356 -5.01 2.38 32.50
C LYS A 356 -5.87 1.47 31.64
N HIS A 357 -5.29 0.87 30.61
CA HIS A 357 -6.01 0.02 29.66
C HIS A 357 -5.81 -1.49 29.91
N GLU A 358 -5.05 -1.90 30.94
CA GLU A 358 -4.73 -3.31 31.27
C GLU A 358 -4.16 -4.10 30.07
N LEU A 359 -3.26 -3.47 29.34
CA LEU A 359 -2.61 -4.07 28.17
C LEU A 359 -1.55 -5.10 28.59
N LEU A 360 -1.36 -6.15 27.77
CA LEU A 360 -0.51 -7.30 28.10
C LEU A 360 0.89 -7.16 27.49
N PHE A 361 1.91 -6.93 28.32
CA PHE A 361 3.30 -6.76 27.88
C PHE A 361 3.88 -8.01 27.20
N GLU A 362 3.51 -9.21 27.66
CA GLU A 362 4.00 -10.50 27.15
C GLU A 362 3.61 -10.75 25.69
N ARG A 363 2.63 -9.99 25.18
CA ARG A 363 2.31 -9.97 23.75
C ARG A 363 3.41 -9.30 22.93
N PHE A 364 4.07 -8.31 23.51
CA PHE A 364 5.10 -7.53 22.84
C PHE A 364 6.47 -8.20 22.97
N VAL A 365 6.85 -8.61 24.18
CA VAL A 365 8.11 -9.28 24.47
C VAL A 365 7.85 -10.48 25.36
N SER A 366 8.33 -11.68 24.99
CA SER A 366 8.10 -12.92 25.75
C SER A 366 9.39 -13.72 25.90
N GLY A 367 9.70 -14.18 27.12
CA GLY A 367 10.90 -14.98 27.41
C GLY A 367 10.91 -16.38 26.77
N GLU A 368 9.74 -16.92 26.42
CA GLU A 368 9.59 -18.21 25.74
C GLU A 368 9.83 -18.10 24.22
N ARG A 369 9.90 -16.88 23.69
CA ARG A 369 10.13 -16.57 22.28
C ARG A 369 11.48 -15.91 22.12
N LYS A 370 12.30 -16.41 21.20
CA LYS A 370 13.50 -15.70 20.71
C LYS A 370 13.19 -15.01 19.38
N GLU A 371 12.02 -14.36 19.29
CA GLU A 371 11.60 -13.59 18.13
C GLU A 371 11.82 -12.10 18.41
N PRO A 372 12.41 -11.35 17.47
CA PRO A 372 12.56 -9.90 17.62
C PRO A 372 11.23 -9.17 17.90
N PRO A 373 11.21 -8.18 18.81
CA PRO A 373 10.09 -7.28 18.95
C PRO A 373 9.97 -6.37 17.73
N ASP A 374 8.75 -6.04 17.32
CA ASP A 374 8.46 -5.12 16.20
C ASP A 374 7.86 -3.82 16.78
N ILE A 375 8.61 -2.71 16.73
CA ILE A 375 8.14 -1.38 17.12
C ILE A 375 7.89 -0.55 15.85
N ASP A 376 6.63 -0.45 15.48
CA ASP A 376 6.16 0.43 14.41
C ASP A 376 5.97 1.86 14.93
N VAL A 377 6.52 2.84 14.21
CA VAL A 377 6.26 4.26 14.46
C VAL A 377 5.69 4.92 13.21
N ASP A 378 4.50 5.49 13.35
CA ASP A 378 3.88 6.32 12.31
C ASP A 378 4.40 7.76 12.43
N PHE A 379 4.81 8.33 11.31
CA PHE A 379 5.25 9.72 11.15
C PHE A 379 4.33 10.46 10.17
N GLU A 380 4.45 11.78 10.13
CA GLU A 380 3.86 12.58 9.07
C GLU A 380 4.30 12.09 7.69
N HIS A 381 3.34 11.77 6.82
CA HIS A 381 3.60 11.22 5.50
C HIS A 381 4.59 12.05 4.66
N GLU A 382 4.45 13.37 4.69
CA GLU A 382 5.24 14.32 3.88
C GLU A 382 6.67 14.52 4.42
N ARG A 383 6.86 14.41 5.75
CA ARG A 383 8.13 14.74 6.44
C ARG A 383 8.92 13.53 6.90
N ARG A 384 8.39 12.32 6.75
CA ARG A 384 9.10 11.08 7.11
C ARG A 384 10.45 10.92 6.39
N GLU A 385 10.60 11.51 5.20
CA GLU A 385 11.87 11.48 4.46
C GLU A 385 13.02 12.09 5.26
N GLU A 386 12.75 13.15 6.03
CA GLU A 386 13.76 13.80 6.88
C GLU A 386 14.34 12.83 7.92
N ILE A 387 13.52 11.91 8.43
CA ILE A 387 13.93 10.88 9.41
C ILE A 387 14.69 9.75 8.73
N ILE A 388 14.23 9.32 7.54
CA ILE A 388 14.92 8.32 6.72
C ILE A 388 16.35 8.79 6.40
N GLN A 389 16.51 10.05 5.98
CA GLN A 389 17.84 10.61 5.69
C GLN A 389 18.69 10.74 6.94
N TRP A 390 18.12 11.16 8.08
CA TRP A 390 18.84 11.19 9.35
C TRP A 390 19.37 9.81 9.77
N ILE A 391 18.62 8.73 9.52
CA ILE A 391 19.09 7.36 9.80
C ILE A 391 20.29 7.00 8.93
N TYR A 392 20.24 7.34 7.63
CA TYR A 392 21.39 7.11 6.75
C TYR A 392 22.62 7.92 7.19
N GLU A 393 22.44 9.16 7.64
CA GLU A 393 23.51 10.02 8.17
C GLU A 393 24.08 9.49 9.49
N THR A 394 23.23 8.99 10.38
CA THR A 394 23.60 8.57 11.74
C THR A 394 24.21 7.17 11.79
N TYR A 395 23.58 6.19 11.13
CA TYR A 395 24.01 4.79 11.17
C TYR A 395 24.87 4.41 9.94
N GLY A 396 24.87 5.24 8.90
CA GLY A 396 25.66 5.04 7.68
C GLY A 396 24.95 4.22 6.60
N ARG A 397 25.16 4.60 5.34
CA ARG A 397 24.56 3.94 4.16
C ARG A 397 25.04 2.50 3.94
N THR A 398 26.19 2.09 4.47
CA THR A 398 26.65 0.70 4.34
C THR A 398 26.05 -0.22 5.38
N ARG A 399 25.30 0.31 6.36
CA ARG A 399 24.77 -0.43 7.51
C ARG A 399 23.25 -0.32 7.67
N SER A 400 22.61 0.45 6.80
CA SER A 400 21.18 0.72 6.88
C SER A 400 20.56 0.75 5.50
N ALA A 401 19.47 0.01 5.30
CA ALA A 401 18.72 0.02 4.04
C ALA A 401 17.27 -0.36 4.28
N LEU A 402 16.40 0.00 3.33
CA LEU A 402 15.00 -0.40 3.33
C LEU A 402 14.88 -1.86 2.87
N THR A 403 13.89 -2.57 3.38
CA THR A 403 13.49 -3.89 2.85
C THR A 403 12.82 -3.75 1.48
N ALA A 404 12.88 -4.79 0.66
CA ALA A 404 12.12 -4.86 -0.57
C ALA A 404 10.66 -5.25 -0.32
N VAL A 405 9.83 -5.01 -1.32
CA VAL A 405 8.50 -5.62 -1.47
C VAL A 405 8.47 -6.35 -2.78
N VAL A 406 8.28 -7.66 -2.72
CA VAL A 406 8.07 -8.48 -3.91
C VAL A 406 6.68 -8.19 -4.47
N THR A 407 6.61 -7.39 -5.54
CA THR A 407 5.33 -7.12 -6.21
C THR A 407 4.98 -8.31 -7.08
N ARG A 408 3.89 -9.01 -6.72
CA ARG A 408 3.41 -10.18 -7.44
C ARG A 408 2.35 -9.82 -8.50
N TYR A 409 2.28 -10.61 -9.55
CA TYR A 409 1.23 -10.50 -10.56
C TYR A 409 -0.14 -10.77 -9.93
N ARG A 410 -1.06 -9.81 -10.09
CA ARG A 410 -2.49 -9.99 -9.80
C ARG A 410 -3.24 -10.25 -11.10
N ALA A 411 -4.43 -10.84 -11.02
CA ALA A 411 -5.26 -11.22 -12.18
C ALA A 411 -5.33 -10.16 -13.30
N ARG A 412 -5.66 -8.90 -12.96
CA ARG A 412 -5.70 -7.80 -13.95
C ARG A 412 -4.35 -7.51 -14.62
N GLY A 413 -3.27 -7.55 -13.84
CA GLY A 413 -1.93 -7.26 -14.32
C GLY A 413 -1.41 -8.39 -15.22
N ALA A 414 -1.59 -9.65 -14.78
CA ALA A 414 -1.25 -10.83 -15.55
C ALA A 414 -2.00 -10.84 -16.89
N LEU A 415 -3.32 -10.65 -16.88
CA LEU A 415 -4.12 -10.63 -18.11
C LEU A 415 -3.69 -9.52 -19.08
N ARG A 416 -3.40 -8.32 -18.58
CA ARG A 416 -2.97 -7.20 -19.44
C ARG A 416 -1.61 -7.45 -20.07
N ASP A 417 -0.64 -7.95 -19.30
CA ASP A 417 0.71 -8.16 -19.80
C ASP A 417 0.75 -9.39 -20.74
N VAL A 418 0.08 -10.50 -20.38
CA VAL A 418 -0.06 -11.68 -21.25
C VAL A 418 -0.86 -11.37 -22.51
N GLY A 419 -1.99 -10.65 -22.40
CA GLY A 419 -2.81 -10.27 -23.55
C GLY A 419 -2.04 -9.39 -24.54
N LYS A 420 -1.23 -8.44 -24.05
CA LYS A 420 -0.32 -7.66 -24.91
C LYS A 420 0.74 -8.54 -25.57
N ALA A 421 1.34 -9.47 -24.82
CA ALA A 421 2.33 -10.40 -25.37
C ALA A 421 1.73 -11.31 -26.45
N LEU A 422 0.47 -11.72 -26.32
CA LEU A 422 -0.24 -12.48 -27.35
C LEU A 422 -0.86 -11.61 -28.45
N GLY A 423 -0.64 -10.29 -28.44
CA GLY A 423 -1.09 -9.39 -29.50
C GLY A 423 -2.60 -9.07 -29.47
N LEU A 424 -3.26 -9.23 -28.32
CA LEU A 424 -4.65 -8.80 -28.16
C LEU A 424 -4.74 -7.25 -28.16
N PRO A 425 -5.75 -6.68 -28.85
CA PRO A 425 -6.00 -5.23 -28.85
C PRO A 425 -6.18 -4.61 -27.44
N ALA A 426 -5.82 -3.33 -27.31
CA ALA A 426 -5.84 -2.62 -26.02
C ALA A 426 -7.25 -2.40 -25.46
N ASP A 427 -8.24 -2.25 -26.33
CA ASP A 427 -9.66 -2.21 -26.02
C ASP A 427 -10.17 -3.56 -25.50
N MET A 428 -9.79 -4.67 -26.14
CA MET A 428 -10.15 -6.02 -25.69
C MET A 428 -9.54 -6.37 -24.33
N THR A 429 -8.23 -6.15 -24.16
CA THR A 429 -7.56 -6.35 -22.86
C THR A 429 -8.09 -5.38 -21.80
N GLY A 430 -8.43 -4.16 -22.19
CA GLY A 430 -9.12 -3.18 -21.36
C GLY A 430 -10.47 -3.69 -20.86
N ALA A 431 -11.32 -4.16 -21.77
CA ALA A 431 -12.65 -4.71 -21.48
C ALA A 431 -12.58 -5.94 -20.58
N LEU A 432 -11.76 -6.96 -20.94
CA LEU A 432 -11.58 -8.16 -20.14
C LEU A 432 -11.02 -7.85 -18.74
N SER A 433 -10.02 -6.97 -18.64
CA SER A 433 -9.47 -6.56 -17.34
C SER A 433 -10.46 -5.74 -16.50
N GLY A 434 -11.40 -5.05 -17.16
CA GLY A 434 -12.50 -4.32 -16.53
C GLY A 434 -13.55 -5.26 -15.92
N LEU A 435 -13.72 -6.47 -16.47
CA LEU A 435 -14.61 -7.49 -15.91
C LEU A 435 -14.05 -8.14 -14.65
N ILE A 436 -12.73 -8.31 -14.55
CA ILE A 436 -12.07 -8.85 -13.36
C ILE A 436 -12.37 -7.92 -12.18
N TRP A 437 -13.06 -8.44 -11.18
CA TRP A 437 -13.47 -7.67 -10.01
C TRP A 437 -12.94 -8.32 -8.71
N GLY A 438 -12.34 -7.52 -7.84
CA GLY A 438 -11.81 -7.97 -6.54
C GLY A 438 -10.52 -8.79 -6.62
N TRP A 439 -10.30 -9.60 -5.57
CA TRP A 439 -9.17 -10.54 -5.43
C TRP A 439 -9.50 -11.88 -6.09
N SER A 440 -9.99 -11.88 -7.34
CA SER A 440 -10.22 -13.14 -8.05
C SER A 440 -8.88 -13.83 -8.24
N VAL A 441 -8.69 -14.96 -7.57
CA VAL A 441 -7.49 -15.80 -7.72
C VAL A 441 -7.50 -16.51 -9.07
N GLU A 442 -8.69 -16.70 -9.66
CA GLU A 442 -8.92 -17.53 -10.86
C GLU A 442 -8.92 -16.75 -12.19
N GLY A 443 -8.77 -15.42 -12.18
CA GLY A 443 -8.78 -14.60 -13.39
C GLY A 443 -10.18 -14.36 -13.98
N VAL A 444 -10.29 -14.29 -15.31
CA VAL A 444 -11.57 -14.16 -16.05
C VAL A 444 -12.14 -15.56 -16.28
N SER A 445 -13.44 -15.75 -16.02
CA SER A 445 -14.14 -17.00 -16.35
C SER A 445 -14.63 -17.01 -17.80
N ASP A 446 -14.87 -18.19 -18.36
CA ASP A 446 -15.36 -18.32 -19.74
C ASP A 446 -16.71 -17.64 -19.94
N GLU A 447 -17.57 -17.67 -18.92
CA GLU A 447 -18.87 -16.99 -18.92
C GLU A 447 -18.71 -15.46 -19.07
N GLN A 448 -17.75 -14.87 -18.34
CA GLN A 448 -17.45 -13.44 -18.40
C GLN A 448 -16.91 -13.01 -19.77
N ALA A 449 -16.09 -13.84 -20.41
CA ALA A 449 -15.62 -13.55 -21.76
C ALA A 449 -16.78 -13.58 -22.77
N ARG A 450 -17.71 -14.54 -22.66
CA ARG A 450 -18.91 -14.61 -23.52
C ARG A 450 -19.86 -13.43 -23.35
N GLU A 451 -19.95 -12.83 -22.16
CA GLU A 451 -20.74 -11.59 -21.94
C GLU A 451 -20.26 -10.40 -22.79
N LEU A 452 -18.98 -10.36 -23.15
CA LEU A 452 -18.43 -9.37 -24.10
C LEU A 452 -18.64 -9.77 -25.56
N ASN A 453 -19.38 -10.85 -25.82
CA ASN A 453 -19.49 -11.52 -27.12
C ASN A 453 -18.12 -11.95 -27.65
N LEU A 454 -17.19 -12.32 -26.76
CA LEU A 454 -15.91 -12.90 -27.16
C LEU A 454 -16.05 -14.43 -27.23
N ASP A 455 -15.53 -15.01 -28.30
CA ASP A 455 -15.51 -16.45 -28.49
C ASP A 455 -14.36 -17.06 -27.67
N THR A 456 -14.71 -17.75 -26.58
CA THR A 456 -13.74 -18.45 -25.72
C THR A 456 -13.08 -19.65 -26.40
N SER A 457 -13.64 -20.13 -27.51
CA SER A 457 -13.01 -21.19 -28.31
C SER A 457 -11.91 -20.66 -29.24
N ASP A 458 -11.78 -19.33 -29.38
CA ASP A 458 -10.65 -18.73 -30.07
C ASP A 458 -9.33 -19.17 -29.38
N PRO A 459 -8.41 -19.82 -30.12
CA PRO A 459 -7.21 -20.39 -29.53
C PRO A 459 -6.32 -19.35 -28.83
N ARG A 460 -6.23 -18.13 -29.37
CA ARG A 460 -5.37 -17.07 -28.84
C ARG A 460 -5.96 -16.49 -27.56
N LEU A 461 -7.28 -16.29 -27.50
CA LEU A 461 -7.95 -15.88 -26.27
C LEU A 461 -7.86 -16.96 -25.19
N SER A 462 -8.15 -18.23 -25.52
CA SER A 462 -8.07 -19.34 -24.57
C SER A 462 -6.67 -19.50 -23.97
N MET A 463 -5.63 -19.44 -24.82
CA MET A 463 -4.24 -19.47 -24.38
C MET A 463 -3.87 -18.26 -23.51
N THR A 464 -4.40 -17.07 -23.83
CA THR A 464 -4.22 -15.87 -22.99
C THR A 464 -4.76 -16.09 -21.59
N LEU A 465 -5.96 -16.65 -21.47
CA LEU A 465 -6.61 -16.87 -20.18
C LEU A 465 -5.87 -17.92 -19.35
N SER A 466 -5.42 -19.03 -19.96
CA SER A 466 -4.66 -20.08 -19.27
C SER A 466 -3.31 -19.56 -18.75
N LEU A 467 -2.51 -18.94 -19.62
CA LEU A 467 -1.18 -18.43 -19.25
C LEU A 467 -1.26 -17.27 -18.25
N ALA A 468 -2.32 -16.45 -18.34
CA ALA A 468 -2.56 -15.41 -17.34
C ALA A 468 -2.83 -16.03 -15.95
N ARG A 469 -3.53 -17.16 -15.86
CA ARG A 469 -3.77 -17.87 -14.57
C ARG A 469 -2.47 -18.40 -13.98
N GLU A 470 -1.61 -19.01 -14.80
CA GLU A 470 -0.31 -19.51 -14.35
C GLU A 470 0.63 -18.41 -13.85
N LEU A 471 0.54 -17.20 -14.43
CA LEU A 471 1.37 -16.07 -14.02
C LEU A 471 0.88 -15.40 -12.72
N ILE A 472 -0.36 -15.64 -12.27
CA ILE A 472 -0.89 -15.04 -11.03
C ILE A 472 -0.06 -15.52 -9.82
N GLY A 473 0.33 -14.59 -8.96
CA GLY A 473 1.14 -14.88 -7.78
C GLY A 473 2.66 -14.90 -8.03
N ALA A 474 3.09 -15.02 -9.29
CA ALA A 474 4.50 -14.95 -9.65
C ALA A 474 5.09 -13.55 -9.35
N PRO A 475 6.35 -13.45 -8.90
CA PRO A 475 7.00 -12.17 -8.63
C PRO A 475 7.29 -11.42 -9.94
N ARG A 476 6.96 -10.12 -9.97
CA ARG A 476 7.08 -9.26 -11.17
C ARG A 476 8.30 -8.35 -11.12
N HIS A 477 8.54 -7.72 -9.97
CA HIS A 477 9.69 -6.84 -9.70
C HIS A 477 9.78 -6.55 -8.21
N LEU A 478 10.96 -6.08 -7.76
CA LEU A 478 11.14 -5.51 -6.44
C LEU A 478 10.69 -4.05 -6.40
N SER A 479 9.88 -3.72 -5.41
CA SER A 479 9.58 -2.36 -5.00
C SER A 479 10.23 -2.08 -3.64
N GLN A 480 10.24 -0.83 -3.21
CA GLN A 480 10.73 -0.46 -1.88
C GLN A 480 9.63 -0.64 -0.83
N HIS A 481 9.98 -1.13 0.37
CA HIS A 481 9.05 -1.11 1.50
C HIS A 481 8.72 0.33 1.89
N PRO A 482 7.46 0.65 2.25
CA PRO A 482 7.05 2.01 2.56
C PRO A 482 7.77 2.62 3.78
N GLY A 483 8.42 1.80 4.62
CA GLY A 483 9.12 2.30 5.82
C GLY A 483 10.03 1.31 6.54
N GLY A 484 10.21 0.08 6.06
CA GLY A 484 10.80 -1.00 6.87
C GLY A 484 12.30 -1.01 6.70
N PHE A 485 13.03 -0.64 7.75
CA PHE A 485 14.48 -0.52 7.77
C PHE A 485 15.13 -1.72 8.43
N VAL A 486 16.23 -2.18 7.84
CA VAL A 486 17.18 -3.08 8.49
C VAL A 486 18.40 -2.26 8.88
N LEU A 487 18.78 -2.33 10.15
CA LEU A 487 19.94 -1.65 10.70
C LEU A 487 20.92 -2.69 11.23
N THR A 488 22.21 -2.53 10.97
CA THR A 488 23.25 -3.43 11.45
C THR A 488 24.37 -2.65 12.16
N SER A 489 25.02 -3.29 13.13
CA SER A 489 26.27 -2.77 13.70
C SER A 489 27.42 -2.90 12.69
N ASP A 490 27.52 -4.08 12.08
CA ASP A 490 28.46 -4.36 10.99
C ASP A 490 27.92 -3.85 9.65
N ARG A 491 28.67 -4.06 8.58
CA ARG A 491 28.25 -3.70 7.22
C ARG A 491 27.10 -4.60 6.75
N LEU A 492 25.99 -3.99 6.35
CA LEU A 492 24.82 -4.69 5.82
C LEU A 492 25.08 -5.28 4.42
N ASP A 493 25.89 -4.59 3.61
CA ASP A 493 26.32 -5.06 2.28
C ASP A 493 27.25 -6.28 2.32
N GLU A 494 27.57 -6.80 3.50
CA GLU A 494 28.27 -8.07 3.74
C GLU A 494 27.33 -9.24 4.04
N LEU A 495 26.05 -8.95 4.33
CA LEU A 495 25.00 -9.93 4.61
C LEU A 495 24.07 -10.11 3.40
N VAL A 496 23.69 -9.01 2.75
CA VAL A 496 22.78 -8.99 1.60
C VAL A 496 23.15 -7.80 0.69
N PRO A 497 23.08 -7.93 -0.65
CA PRO A 497 23.37 -6.81 -1.54
C PRO A 497 22.43 -5.63 -1.31
N ILE A 498 23.00 -4.43 -1.39
CA ILE A 498 22.26 -3.16 -1.34
C ILE A 498 22.16 -2.60 -2.76
N GLU A 499 20.98 -2.13 -3.15
CA GLU A 499 20.77 -1.42 -4.41
C GLU A 499 20.08 -0.06 -4.25
N PRO A 500 20.35 0.91 -5.15
CA PRO A 500 19.61 2.16 -5.19
C PRO A 500 18.11 1.93 -5.44
N ALA A 501 17.26 2.65 -4.71
CA ALA A 501 15.82 2.65 -4.91
C ALA A 501 15.42 3.54 -6.11
N ALA A 502 14.10 3.61 -6.41
CA ALA A 502 13.59 4.50 -7.46
C ALA A 502 13.51 5.95 -7.00
N MET A 503 13.31 6.16 -5.70
CA MET A 503 13.38 7.48 -5.09
C MET A 503 14.83 7.84 -4.84
N ASP A 504 15.18 9.09 -5.14
CA ASP A 504 16.51 9.63 -4.91
C ASP A 504 16.92 9.45 -3.44
N ASP A 505 18.23 9.22 -3.23
CA ASP A 505 18.85 9.05 -1.93
C ASP A 505 18.31 7.92 -1.03
N ARG A 506 17.53 7.00 -1.59
CA ARG A 506 17.09 5.77 -0.91
C ARG A 506 17.79 4.53 -1.46
N GLN A 507 17.92 3.53 -0.60
CA GLN A 507 18.48 2.24 -0.97
C GLN A 507 17.72 1.09 -0.31
N VAL A 508 17.66 -0.03 -1.00
CA VAL A 508 16.93 -1.23 -0.60
C VAL A 508 17.84 -2.46 -0.61
N ILE A 509 17.53 -3.43 0.24
CA ILE A 509 18.05 -4.80 0.11
C ILE A 509 17.09 -5.61 -0.76
N GLU A 510 17.57 -6.73 -1.31
CA GLU A 510 16.77 -7.57 -2.21
C GLU A 510 15.71 -8.43 -1.51
N TRP A 511 15.83 -8.60 -0.20
CA TRP A 511 14.96 -9.44 0.62
C TRP A 511 13.73 -8.68 1.12
N ASP A 512 12.58 -9.35 1.09
CA ASP A 512 11.34 -8.81 1.61
C ASP A 512 11.16 -9.07 3.11
N LYS A 513 9.99 -8.69 3.63
CA LYS A 513 9.67 -8.87 5.05
C LYS A 513 9.77 -10.32 5.48
N ASP A 514 9.20 -11.24 4.73
CA ASP A 514 9.15 -12.64 5.13
C ASP A 514 10.56 -13.25 5.08
N ASP A 515 11.35 -12.85 4.09
CA ASP A 515 12.75 -13.27 3.96
C ASP A 515 13.58 -12.79 5.17
N ILE A 516 13.38 -11.54 5.60
CA ILE A 516 14.02 -10.93 6.79
C ILE A 516 13.59 -11.64 8.08
N ASP A 517 12.29 -11.97 8.21
CA ASP A 517 11.73 -12.68 9.35
C ASP A 517 12.31 -14.12 9.44
N ALA A 518 12.44 -14.82 8.30
CA ALA A 518 13.06 -16.14 8.21
C ALA A 518 14.54 -16.13 8.63
N MET A 519 15.26 -15.06 8.27
CA MET A 519 16.65 -14.82 8.65
C MET A 519 16.82 -14.25 10.06
N LYS A 520 15.71 -13.93 10.76
CA LYS A 520 15.66 -13.35 12.11
C LYS A 520 16.37 -11.99 12.22
N PHE A 521 16.36 -11.20 11.16
CA PHE A 521 16.89 -9.85 11.20
C PHE A 521 15.87 -8.95 11.88
N MET A 522 16.33 -8.02 12.73
CA MET A 522 15.43 -7.03 13.32
C MET A 522 15.17 -5.91 12.32
N LYS A 523 13.96 -5.36 12.35
CA LYS A 523 13.56 -4.24 11.51
C LYS A 523 12.93 -3.13 12.34
N VAL A 524 12.98 -1.91 11.82
CA VAL A 524 12.26 -0.75 12.37
C VAL A 524 11.38 -0.18 11.27
N ASP A 525 10.09 -0.02 11.55
CA ASP A 525 9.12 0.47 10.58
C ASP A 525 8.86 1.98 10.77
N ILE A 526 9.32 2.77 9.79
CA ILE A 526 9.18 4.23 9.69
C ILE A 526 8.05 4.55 8.72
N LEU A 527 6.83 4.53 9.23
CA LEU A 527 5.65 4.56 8.41
C LEU A 527 5.15 5.98 8.21
N GLY A 528 4.51 6.24 7.06
CA GLY A 528 3.89 7.53 6.78
C GLY A 528 2.38 7.44 6.96
N LEU A 529 1.83 8.18 7.92
CA LEU A 529 0.39 8.23 8.16
C LEU A 529 -0.16 9.61 7.78
N GLY A 530 -1.05 9.66 6.78
CA GLY A 530 -1.61 10.90 6.27
C GLY A 530 -2.36 11.70 7.35
N MET A 531 -3.09 11.01 8.23
CA MET A 531 -3.86 11.69 9.28
C MET A 531 -2.95 12.42 10.27
N LEU A 532 -1.74 11.92 10.56
CA LEU A 532 -0.78 12.67 11.39
C LEU A 532 -0.34 13.97 10.71
N GLY A 533 -0.16 13.95 9.38
CA GLY A 533 0.06 15.17 8.59
C GLY A 533 -1.11 16.15 8.69
N CYS A 534 -2.35 15.65 8.60
CA CYS A 534 -3.56 16.46 8.81
C CYS A 534 -3.62 17.06 10.22
N MET A 535 -3.39 16.24 11.26
CA MET A 535 -3.45 16.69 12.65
C MET A 535 -2.37 17.72 12.96
N ARG A 536 -1.14 17.57 12.43
CA ARG A 536 -0.10 18.60 12.57
C ARG A 536 -0.50 19.91 11.91
N ARG A 537 -1.07 19.87 10.68
CA ARG A 537 -1.61 21.07 10.01
C ARG A 537 -2.70 21.72 10.87
N ALA A 538 -3.61 20.92 11.42
CA ALA A 538 -4.68 21.41 12.27
C ALA A 538 -4.14 22.04 13.57
N PHE A 539 -3.18 21.42 14.25
CA PHE A 539 -2.56 21.99 15.45
C PHE A 539 -1.79 23.28 15.16
N ALA A 540 -1.08 23.35 14.03
CA ALA A 540 -0.38 24.57 13.62
C ALA A 540 -1.37 25.73 13.34
N LEU A 541 -2.45 25.47 12.60
CA LEU A 541 -3.50 26.46 12.34
C LEU A 541 -4.23 26.88 13.62
N LEU A 542 -4.40 25.96 14.57
CA LEU A 542 -5.01 26.24 15.87
C LEU A 542 -4.11 27.13 16.73
N GLU A 543 -2.81 26.88 16.73
CA GLU A 543 -1.83 27.74 17.39
C GLU A 543 -1.78 29.13 16.73
N GLU A 544 -1.73 29.20 15.41
CA GLU A 544 -1.66 30.44 14.64
C GLU A 544 -2.88 31.35 14.86
N HIS A 545 -4.09 30.80 14.72
CA HIS A 545 -5.32 31.61 14.73
C HIS A 545 -6.00 31.70 16.09
N ARG A 546 -5.71 30.79 17.02
CA ARG A 546 -6.36 30.76 18.34
C ARG A 546 -5.38 30.73 19.51
N GLY A 547 -4.06 30.70 19.28
CA GLY A 547 -3.03 30.72 20.32
C GLY A 547 -2.98 29.44 21.16
N VAL A 548 -3.58 28.33 20.70
CA VAL A 548 -3.66 27.07 21.46
C VAL A 548 -2.69 26.05 20.87
N ALA A 549 -1.54 25.89 21.52
CA ALA A 549 -0.55 24.87 21.17
C ALA A 549 -1.00 23.47 21.64
N MET A 550 -1.04 22.50 20.73
CA MET A 550 -1.50 21.13 21.03
C MET A 550 -0.59 20.06 20.41
N THR A 551 -0.59 18.88 21.05
CA THR A 551 0.03 17.65 20.56
C THR A 551 -0.89 16.47 20.83
N MET A 552 -0.58 15.29 20.30
CA MET A 552 -1.31 14.05 20.60
C MET A 552 -1.29 13.66 22.09
N ALA A 553 -0.29 14.16 22.85
CA ALA A 553 -0.14 13.93 24.28
C ALA A 553 -0.82 15.01 25.15
N SER A 554 -1.40 16.06 24.55
CA SER A 554 -2.02 17.16 25.30
C SER A 554 -3.11 16.66 26.25
N PRO A 555 -3.22 17.21 27.49
CA PRO A 555 -4.20 16.78 28.49
C PRO A 555 -5.65 16.77 27.98
N THR A 556 -6.04 17.75 27.16
CA THR A 556 -7.37 17.85 26.56
C THR A 556 -7.74 16.61 25.75
N LEU A 557 -6.76 15.95 25.11
CA LEU A 557 -6.99 14.74 24.33
C LEU A 557 -6.93 13.46 25.17
N GLN A 558 -6.55 13.54 26.45
CA GLN A 558 -6.46 12.39 27.37
C GLN A 558 -7.77 12.11 28.14
N HIS A 559 -8.73 13.03 28.07
CA HIS A 559 -10.01 12.96 28.78
C HIS A 559 -11.16 12.82 27.78
N ASP A 560 -12.22 12.15 28.22
CA ASP A 560 -13.43 11.90 27.44
C ASP A 560 -14.34 13.15 27.41
N ASP A 561 -14.60 13.70 26.23
CA ASP A 561 -15.45 14.87 26.01
C ASP A 561 -16.86 14.45 25.54
N PRO A 562 -17.93 14.71 26.33
CA PRO A 562 -19.29 14.34 25.96
C PRO A 562 -19.78 14.92 24.64
N ALA A 563 -19.33 16.13 24.24
CA ALA A 563 -19.75 16.76 22.98
C ALA A 563 -19.21 16.00 21.77
N VAL A 564 -17.96 15.54 21.86
CA VAL A 564 -17.31 14.73 20.82
C VAL A 564 -18.05 13.40 20.66
N TYR A 565 -18.36 12.72 21.77
CA TYR A 565 -19.13 11.48 21.71
C TYR A 565 -20.54 11.71 21.16
N ALA A 566 -21.22 12.79 21.51
CA ALA A 566 -22.53 13.13 20.95
C ALA A 566 -22.48 13.31 19.42
N MET A 567 -21.42 13.94 18.88
CA MET A 567 -21.19 14.03 17.43
C MET A 567 -20.98 12.64 16.80
N ILE A 568 -20.13 11.81 17.40
CA ILE A 568 -19.86 10.45 16.93
C ILE A 568 -21.14 9.59 16.94
N GLN A 569 -21.96 9.69 17.98
CA GLN A 569 -23.24 8.98 18.10
C GLN A 569 -24.24 9.32 16.99
N ARG A 570 -24.17 10.54 16.43
CA ARG A 570 -24.96 10.94 15.25
C ARG A 570 -24.36 10.46 13.93
N ALA A 571 -23.29 9.67 13.98
CA ALA A 571 -22.50 9.25 12.83
C ALA A 571 -21.93 10.42 12.02
N ASP A 572 -21.67 11.56 12.67
CA ASP A 572 -21.10 12.74 12.04
C ASP A 572 -19.56 12.68 12.03
N THR A 573 -19.04 11.71 11.30
CA THR A 573 -17.61 11.32 11.33
C THR A 573 -16.92 11.44 9.97
N LEU A 574 -17.49 12.18 9.02
CA LEU A 574 -16.83 12.44 7.73
C LEU A 574 -15.44 13.06 7.94
N GLY A 575 -14.41 12.45 7.34
CA GLY A 575 -13.02 12.90 7.44
C GLY A 575 -12.29 12.46 8.72
N VAL A 576 -12.99 11.85 9.68
CA VAL A 576 -12.43 11.37 10.95
C VAL A 576 -11.71 10.04 10.73
N PHE A 577 -10.55 9.87 11.36
CA PHE A 577 -9.73 8.67 11.15
C PHE A 577 -10.41 7.39 11.62
N GLN A 578 -10.40 6.34 10.78
CA GLN A 578 -10.80 4.97 11.12
C GLN A 578 -12.25 4.78 11.65
N ILE A 579 -13.11 5.81 11.65
CA ILE A 579 -14.55 5.69 11.99
C ILE A 579 -15.45 6.41 10.97
N GLU A 580 -14.94 6.61 9.76
CA GLU A 580 -15.63 7.34 8.67
C GLU A 580 -16.20 6.43 7.57
N SER A 581 -15.93 5.12 7.63
CA SER A 581 -16.48 4.17 6.64
C SER A 581 -17.98 4.00 6.84
N ARG A 582 -18.71 3.63 5.77
CA ARG A 582 -20.18 3.49 5.84
C ARG A 582 -20.65 2.45 6.84
N ALA A 583 -19.96 1.31 6.90
CA ALA A 583 -20.28 0.28 7.86
C ALA A 583 -20.09 0.78 9.30
N GLN A 584 -19.03 1.53 9.58
CA GLN A 584 -18.80 2.16 10.89
C GLN A 584 -19.85 3.21 11.21
N MET A 585 -20.08 4.17 10.30
CA MET A 585 -21.12 5.19 10.46
C MET A 585 -22.51 4.59 10.72
N SER A 586 -22.83 3.42 10.15
CA SER A 586 -24.10 2.73 10.43
C SER A 586 -24.16 2.09 11.83
N MET A 587 -23.02 1.73 12.42
CA MET A 587 -22.94 1.10 13.74
C MET A 587 -22.83 2.11 14.88
N LEU A 588 -22.22 3.28 14.66
CA LEU A 588 -22.05 4.30 15.69
C LEU A 588 -23.35 4.67 16.45
N PRO A 589 -24.51 4.87 15.79
CA PRO A 589 -25.77 5.19 16.48
C PRO A 589 -26.33 4.05 17.34
N ARG A 590 -25.88 2.82 17.06
CA ARG A 590 -26.27 1.60 17.79
C ARG A 590 -25.34 1.35 18.98
N ILE A 591 -24.03 1.49 18.77
CA ILE A 591 -23.01 1.31 19.80
C ILE A 591 -23.10 2.40 20.86
N LYS A 592 -23.44 3.62 20.44
CA LYS A 592 -23.53 4.81 21.29
C LYS A 592 -22.27 4.97 22.16
N PRO A 593 -21.11 5.25 21.54
CA PRO A 593 -19.85 5.38 22.27
C PRO A 593 -19.93 6.56 23.24
N VAL A 594 -19.45 6.37 24.48
CA VAL A 594 -19.45 7.38 25.55
C VAL A 594 -18.09 7.54 26.24
N LYS A 595 -17.14 6.64 25.94
CA LYS A 595 -15.79 6.62 26.51
C LYS A 595 -14.78 6.11 25.50
N PHE A 596 -13.49 6.38 25.73
CA PHE A 596 -12.41 6.06 24.80
C PHE A 596 -12.41 4.58 24.36
N TYR A 597 -12.65 3.67 25.31
CA TYR A 597 -12.63 2.23 25.03
C TYR A 597 -13.71 1.79 24.03
N ASP A 598 -14.83 2.52 23.93
CA ASP A 598 -15.85 2.21 22.92
C ASP A 598 -15.33 2.49 21.49
N LEU A 599 -14.42 3.47 21.32
CA LEU A 599 -13.74 3.73 20.05
C LEU A 599 -12.71 2.65 19.71
N VAL A 600 -12.04 2.09 20.73
CA VAL A 600 -11.12 0.94 20.55
C VAL A 600 -11.89 -0.25 19.97
N ILE A 601 -13.09 -0.51 20.50
CA ILE A 601 -13.99 -1.54 19.97
C ILE A 601 -14.43 -1.20 18.54
N GLU A 602 -14.83 0.04 18.27
CA GLU A 602 -15.31 0.46 16.93
C GLU A 602 -14.25 0.25 15.84
N VAL A 603 -12.98 0.57 16.13
CA VAL A 603 -11.85 0.38 15.21
C VAL A 603 -11.57 -1.11 14.94
N ALA A 604 -11.94 -1.99 15.87
CA ALA A 604 -11.69 -3.43 15.79
C ALA A 604 -12.86 -4.24 15.20
N ILE A 605 -14.10 -3.85 15.50
CA ILE A 605 -15.30 -4.68 15.28
C ILE A 605 -15.75 -4.73 13.81
N VAL A 606 -15.54 -3.66 13.03
CA VAL A 606 -16.03 -3.56 11.65
C VAL A 606 -15.07 -4.22 10.66
N ARG A 607 -14.97 -5.56 10.74
CA ARG A 607 -14.03 -6.38 9.95
C ARG A 607 -14.63 -7.73 9.55
N PRO A 608 -14.10 -8.37 8.48
CA PRO A 608 -14.55 -9.68 8.05
C PRO A 608 -14.61 -10.76 9.14
N GLY A 609 -13.62 -10.83 10.02
CA GLY A 609 -13.54 -11.85 11.08
C GLY A 609 -14.68 -11.79 12.09
N PRO A 610 -14.81 -10.67 12.84
CA PRO A 610 -15.91 -10.51 13.79
C PRO A 610 -17.30 -10.73 13.17
N ILE A 611 -17.47 -10.38 11.89
CA ILE A 611 -18.72 -10.63 11.14
C ILE A 611 -18.91 -12.12 10.86
N GLN A 612 -17.88 -12.83 10.41
CA GLN A 612 -17.92 -14.27 10.11
C GLN A 612 -18.04 -15.14 11.37
N GLY A 613 -17.44 -14.71 12.48
CA GLY A 613 -17.50 -15.36 13.80
C GLY A 613 -18.76 -15.05 14.60
N ASP A 614 -19.75 -14.37 14.01
CA ASP A 614 -21.01 -13.94 14.65
C ASP A 614 -20.81 -13.19 15.98
N MET A 615 -19.82 -12.29 16.03
CA MET A 615 -19.48 -11.51 17.23
C MET A 615 -20.16 -10.13 17.25
N VAL A 616 -20.38 -9.54 16.08
CA VAL A 616 -20.89 -8.17 15.94
C VAL A 616 -22.33 -8.07 16.44
N HIS A 617 -23.22 -8.97 15.98
CA HIS A 617 -24.64 -8.90 16.34
C HIS A 617 -24.91 -9.14 17.83
N PRO A 618 -24.31 -10.14 18.50
CA PRO A 618 -24.46 -10.30 19.95
C PRO A 618 -23.96 -9.08 20.73
N TYR A 619 -22.80 -8.51 20.35
CA TYR A 619 -22.28 -7.31 21.00
C TYR A 619 -23.25 -6.12 20.86
N LEU A 620 -23.76 -5.86 19.64
CA LEU A 620 -24.70 -4.79 19.38
C LEU A 620 -26.01 -4.96 20.17
N ARG A 621 -26.61 -6.16 20.18
CA ARG A 621 -27.84 -6.44 20.94
C ARG A 621 -27.65 -6.20 22.44
N ARG A 622 -26.52 -6.62 22.99
CA ARG A 622 -26.19 -6.40 24.41
C ARG A 622 -25.95 -4.93 24.73
N ARG A 623 -25.32 -4.19 23.81
CA ARG A 623 -25.10 -2.75 23.95
C ARG A 623 -26.41 -1.96 23.83
N GLU A 624 -27.33 -2.39 22.99
CA GLU A 624 -28.69 -1.83 22.83
C GLU A 624 -29.62 -2.22 23.99
N GLY A 625 -29.23 -3.19 24.83
CA GLY A 625 -30.02 -3.68 25.96
C GLY A 625 -31.12 -4.67 25.57
N THR A 626 -31.12 -5.20 24.34
CA THR A 626 -32.08 -6.21 23.87
C THR A 626 -31.73 -7.62 24.33
N GLU A 627 -30.46 -7.86 24.69
CA GLU A 627 -29.93 -9.12 25.24
C GLU A 627 -29.11 -8.81 26.50
N LYS A 628 -29.23 -9.61 27.58
CA LYS A 628 -28.37 -9.47 28.76
C LYS A 628 -27.04 -10.20 28.54
N ALA A 629 -25.93 -9.58 28.92
CA ALA A 629 -24.63 -10.25 28.87
C ALA A 629 -24.55 -11.36 29.92
N GLU A 630 -24.25 -12.58 29.48
CA GLU A 630 -24.06 -13.74 30.34
C GLU A 630 -22.57 -13.99 30.60
N TYR A 631 -22.21 -14.20 31.86
CA TYR A 631 -20.87 -14.56 32.29
C TYR A 631 -20.97 -15.83 33.14
N PRO A 632 -20.61 -17.02 32.60
CA PRO A 632 -20.80 -18.27 33.31
C PRO A 632 -20.08 -18.35 34.66
N ARG A 633 -18.96 -17.61 34.80
CA ARG A 633 -18.17 -17.55 36.03
C ARG A 633 -17.52 -16.17 36.26
N PRO A 634 -17.19 -15.81 37.52
CA PRO A 634 -16.54 -14.53 37.86
C PRO A 634 -15.18 -14.32 37.18
N GLU A 635 -14.40 -15.38 36.95
CA GLU A 635 -13.06 -15.28 36.39
C GLU A 635 -13.09 -14.84 34.91
N LEU A 636 -14.06 -15.35 34.13
CA LEU A 636 -14.27 -14.89 32.75
C LEU A 636 -14.90 -13.50 32.67
N ARG A 637 -15.67 -13.09 33.69
CA ARG A 637 -16.21 -11.72 33.74
C ARG A 637 -15.11 -10.69 33.72
N GLY A 638 -14.02 -10.89 34.47
CA GLY A 638 -12.87 -9.99 34.49
C GLY A 638 -12.15 -9.82 33.15
N VAL A 639 -12.37 -10.72 32.19
CA VAL A 639 -11.78 -10.65 30.83
C VAL A 639 -12.76 -10.03 29.82
N LEU A 640 -14.05 -10.40 29.90
CA LEU A 640 -15.03 -10.10 28.85
C LEU A 640 -16.02 -8.99 29.22
N GLU A 641 -16.03 -8.47 30.44
CA GLU A 641 -16.97 -7.41 30.86
C GLU A 641 -16.85 -6.16 29.99
N LYS A 642 -15.63 -5.78 29.62
CA LYS A 642 -15.35 -4.62 28.75
C LYS A 642 -15.96 -4.77 27.35
N THR A 643 -16.20 -6.00 26.90
CA THR A 643 -16.76 -6.33 25.58
C THR A 643 -18.09 -7.08 25.68
N LEU A 644 -18.80 -6.91 26.81
CA LEU A 644 -20.15 -7.43 27.04
C LEU A 644 -20.27 -8.96 26.82
N GLY A 645 -19.26 -9.73 27.24
CA GLY A 645 -19.29 -11.19 27.13
C GLY A 645 -18.97 -11.73 25.73
N VAL A 646 -18.46 -10.90 24.82
CA VAL A 646 -18.00 -11.32 23.48
C VAL A 646 -16.50 -11.11 23.37
N PRO A 647 -15.68 -12.12 23.06
CA PRO A 647 -14.27 -11.87 22.78
C PRO A 647 -14.18 -11.09 21.47
N LEU A 648 -13.57 -9.89 21.48
CA LEU A 648 -13.38 -9.04 20.28
C LEU A 648 -11.90 -8.84 19.91
N PHE A 649 -10.98 -9.12 20.84
CA PHE A 649 -9.54 -8.96 20.62
C PHE A 649 -8.78 -10.28 20.75
N GLN A 650 -7.61 -10.36 20.10
CA GLN A 650 -6.73 -11.53 20.20
C GLN A 650 -6.24 -11.75 21.65
N GLU A 651 -5.94 -10.67 22.37
CA GLU A 651 -5.53 -10.67 23.78
C GLU A 651 -6.62 -11.26 24.67
N GLN A 652 -7.88 -10.89 24.41
CA GLN A 652 -9.01 -11.46 25.12
C GLN A 652 -9.18 -12.94 24.84
N ALA A 653 -9.07 -13.37 23.57
CA ALA A 653 -9.13 -14.79 23.21
C ALA A 653 -8.04 -15.61 23.92
N MET A 654 -6.82 -15.10 24.00
CA MET A 654 -5.72 -15.72 24.75
C MET A 654 -6.03 -15.78 26.26
N ARG A 655 -6.51 -14.68 26.86
CA ARG A 655 -6.91 -14.65 28.28
C ARG A 655 -8.06 -15.61 28.58
N VAL A 656 -9.01 -15.77 27.66
CA VAL A 656 -10.10 -16.75 27.76
C VAL A 656 -9.54 -18.17 27.74
N ALA A 657 -8.56 -18.49 26.89
CA ALA A 657 -7.92 -19.82 26.89
C ALA A 657 -7.15 -20.10 28.19
N ILE A 658 -6.43 -19.11 28.72
CA ILE A 658 -5.64 -19.25 29.97
C ILE A 658 -6.57 -19.42 31.18
N VAL A 659 -7.51 -18.50 31.35
CA VAL A 659 -8.41 -18.47 32.52
C VAL A 659 -9.49 -19.54 32.40
N GLY A 660 -10.09 -19.68 31.21
CA GLY A 660 -11.19 -20.60 30.95
C GLY A 660 -10.76 -22.06 30.82
N ALA A 661 -9.72 -22.35 30.03
CA ALA A 661 -9.30 -23.73 29.72
C ALA A 661 -8.03 -24.18 30.47
N GLY A 662 -7.30 -23.26 31.08
CA GLY A 662 -6.05 -23.58 31.80
C GLY A 662 -4.82 -23.69 30.93
N PHE A 663 -4.83 -23.06 29.76
CA PHE A 663 -3.66 -22.99 28.90
C PHE A 663 -2.53 -22.25 29.60
N THR A 664 -1.29 -22.67 29.36
CA THR A 664 -0.13 -21.82 29.67
C THR A 664 -0.10 -20.61 28.72
N PRO A 665 0.57 -19.50 29.09
CA PRO A 665 0.77 -18.37 28.17
C PRO A 665 1.38 -18.79 26.81
N ALA A 666 2.29 -19.78 26.82
CA ALA A 666 2.88 -20.38 25.64
C ALA A 666 1.82 -21.01 24.71
N GLU A 667 0.97 -21.87 25.29
CA GLU A 667 -0.05 -22.63 24.57
C GLU A 667 -1.13 -21.70 23.97
N ALA A 668 -1.49 -20.64 24.70
CA ALA A 668 -2.44 -19.64 24.22
C ALA A 668 -1.91 -18.87 23.00
N ASP A 669 -0.59 -18.63 22.90
CA ASP A 669 -0.01 -18.05 21.70
C ASP A 669 0.13 -19.05 20.55
N GLN A 670 0.46 -20.31 20.84
CA GLN A 670 0.47 -21.36 19.81
C GLN A 670 -0.90 -21.49 19.15
N LEU A 671 -1.97 -21.47 19.96
CA LEU A 671 -3.35 -21.40 19.48
C LEU A 671 -3.54 -20.19 18.53
N ARG A 672 -3.14 -18.99 18.95
CA ARG A 672 -3.23 -17.77 18.11
C ARG A 672 -2.47 -17.91 16.77
N ARG A 673 -1.27 -18.51 16.77
CA ARG A 673 -0.47 -18.69 15.53
C ARG A 673 -1.10 -19.69 14.58
N ALA A 674 -1.52 -20.85 15.10
CA ALA A 674 -2.22 -21.87 14.32
C ALA A 674 -3.49 -21.29 13.67
N MET A 675 -4.15 -20.36 14.37
CA MET A 675 -5.29 -19.63 13.84
C MET A 675 -4.88 -18.65 12.71
N ALA A 676 -3.73 -17.98 12.80
CA ALA A 676 -3.24 -17.04 11.78
C ALA A 676 -2.84 -17.72 10.45
N THR A 677 -2.30 -18.94 10.51
CA THR A 677 -1.89 -19.73 9.33
C THR A 677 -3.00 -20.58 8.72
N PHE A 678 -4.21 -20.51 9.29
CA PHE A 678 -5.36 -21.36 8.94
C PHE A 678 -5.72 -21.38 7.45
N LYS A 679 -5.59 -20.25 6.74
CA LYS A 679 -5.87 -20.16 5.29
C LYS A 679 -4.97 -21.06 4.43
N PHE A 680 -3.81 -21.47 4.93
CA PHE A 680 -2.80 -22.19 4.16
C PHE A 680 -2.61 -23.65 4.61
N THR A 681 -2.86 -24.00 5.89
CA THR A 681 -2.47 -25.32 6.44
C THR A 681 -3.55 -26.08 7.22
N GLY A 682 -4.78 -25.55 7.38
CA GLY A 682 -5.94 -26.32 7.90
C GLY A 682 -5.85 -26.84 9.36
N GLY A 683 -4.92 -26.35 10.19
CA GLY A 683 -4.44 -27.04 11.41
C GLY A 683 -5.02 -26.66 12.78
N VAL A 684 -6.20 -26.03 12.90
CA VAL A 684 -6.70 -25.55 14.22
C VAL A 684 -7.43 -26.64 15.03
N SER A 685 -7.86 -27.74 14.39
CA SER A 685 -8.66 -28.81 15.01
C SER A 685 -7.98 -29.49 16.21
N HIS A 686 -6.64 -29.51 16.26
CA HIS A 686 -5.92 -30.17 17.36
C HIS A 686 -6.08 -29.46 18.72
N PHE A 687 -6.38 -28.15 18.74
CA PHE A 687 -6.60 -27.40 19.98
C PHE A 687 -8.03 -27.47 20.50
N TYR A 688 -8.97 -28.02 19.71
CA TYR A 688 -10.38 -28.13 20.06
C TYR A 688 -10.59 -28.88 21.37
N ASP A 689 -10.11 -30.13 21.43
CA ASP A 689 -10.29 -30.99 22.60
C ASP A 689 -9.69 -30.37 23.85
N LYS A 690 -8.51 -29.77 23.72
CA LYS A 690 -7.82 -29.15 24.86
C LYS A 690 -8.55 -27.93 25.39
N LEU A 691 -9.09 -27.07 24.52
CA LEU A 691 -9.83 -25.88 24.93
C LEU A 691 -11.19 -26.27 25.54
N VAL A 692 -11.97 -27.09 24.82
CA VAL A 692 -13.33 -27.45 25.21
C VAL A 692 -13.33 -28.31 26.47
N GLU A 693 -12.54 -29.39 26.52
CA GLU A 693 -12.46 -30.23 27.71
C GLU A 693 -11.80 -29.51 28.89
N GLY A 694 -10.84 -28.60 28.63
CA GLY A 694 -10.25 -27.74 29.65
C GLY A 694 -11.30 -26.84 30.33
N MET A 695 -12.18 -26.22 29.54
CA MET A 695 -13.29 -25.42 30.06
C MET A 695 -14.33 -26.29 30.78
N VAL A 696 -14.71 -27.44 30.23
CA VAL A 696 -15.68 -28.34 30.89
C VAL A 696 -15.16 -28.85 32.24
N LYS A 697 -13.87 -29.24 32.34
CA LYS A 697 -13.23 -29.64 33.60
C LYS A 697 -13.21 -28.53 34.65
N ARG A 698 -13.13 -27.28 34.21
CA ARG A 698 -13.23 -26.09 35.07
C ARG A 698 -14.68 -25.66 35.35
N GLY A 699 -15.65 -26.46 34.90
CA GLY A 699 -17.07 -26.33 35.19
C GLY A 699 -17.76 -25.22 34.40
N TYR A 700 -17.37 -25.03 33.14
CA TYR A 700 -18.11 -24.25 32.14
C TYR A 700 -19.08 -25.17 31.36
N PRO A 701 -20.28 -24.71 30.95
CA PRO A 701 -21.18 -25.49 30.10
C PRO A 701 -20.53 -25.83 28.75
N ARG A 702 -20.73 -27.05 28.24
CA ARG A 702 -20.14 -27.52 26.96
C ARG A 702 -20.55 -26.61 25.80
N ASP A 703 -21.83 -26.29 25.67
CA ASP A 703 -22.35 -25.37 24.63
C ASP A 703 -21.69 -23.97 24.68
N PHE A 704 -21.26 -23.51 25.85
CA PHE A 704 -20.52 -22.26 25.98
C PHE A 704 -19.08 -22.42 25.49
N ALA A 705 -18.41 -23.52 25.86
CA ALA A 705 -17.04 -23.81 25.42
C ALA A 705 -16.95 -23.99 23.90
N GLU A 706 -17.89 -24.70 23.28
CA GLU A 706 -17.94 -24.92 21.84
C GLU A 706 -18.22 -23.62 21.06
N ARG A 707 -19.16 -22.79 21.55
CA ARG A 707 -19.40 -21.45 20.98
C ARG A 707 -18.17 -20.55 21.09
N THR A 708 -17.48 -20.60 22.23
CA THR A 708 -16.25 -19.84 22.46
C THR A 708 -15.14 -20.30 21.52
N PHE A 709 -14.99 -21.61 21.29
CA PHE A 709 -14.05 -22.14 20.31
C PHE A 709 -14.38 -21.66 18.89
N LYS A 710 -15.64 -21.72 18.46
CA LYS A 710 -16.07 -21.24 17.13
C LYS A 710 -15.85 -19.73 16.96
N GLN A 711 -16.08 -18.95 18.01
CA GLN A 711 -15.73 -17.53 18.03
C GLN A 711 -14.22 -17.36 17.86
N ILE A 712 -13.41 -18.06 18.67
CA ILE A 712 -11.95 -18.07 18.56
C ILE A 712 -11.50 -18.50 17.15
N GLU A 713 -12.07 -19.53 16.55
CA GLU A 713 -11.78 -19.95 15.17
C GLU A 713 -11.99 -18.81 14.16
N GLY A 714 -13.09 -18.06 14.30
CA GLY A 714 -13.37 -16.86 13.50
C GLY A 714 -12.31 -15.74 13.63
N PHE A 715 -11.52 -15.71 14.70
CA PHE A 715 -10.39 -14.79 14.86
C PHE A 715 -9.20 -15.13 13.98
N GLY A 716 -9.02 -16.38 13.54
CA GLY A 716 -7.76 -16.79 12.93
C GLY A 716 -7.36 -16.01 11.70
N SER A 717 -8.33 -15.67 10.85
CA SER A 717 -8.05 -14.92 9.63
C SER A 717 -8.01 -13.39 9.82
N TYR A 718 -8.51 -12.85 10.94
CA TYR A 718 -8.94 -11.44 11.03
C TYR A 718 -8.91 -10.82 12.43
N GLY A 719 -8.42 -11.54 13.43
CA GLY A 719 -8.34 -11.06 14.80
C GLY A 719 -7.47 -9.82 14.89
N PHE A 720 -7.87 -8.87 15.74
CA PHE A 720 -7.18 -7.60 15.84
C PHE A 720 -6.51 -7.44 17.22
N PRO A 721 -5.25 -6.94 17.27
CA PRO A 721 -4.60 -6.60 18.53
C PRO A 721 -5.34 -5.45 19.22
N GLU A 722 -5.66 -5.64 20.50
CA GLU A 722 -6.24 -4.60 21.35
C GLU A 722 -5.32 -3.37 21.44
N SER A 723 -4.02 -3.60 21.61
CA SER A 723 -3.03 -2.54 21.73
C SER A 723 -2.94 -1.66 20.47
N HIS A 724 -3.01 -2.30 19.30
CA HIS A 724 -2.99 -1.60 18.01
C HIS A 724 -4.31 -0.85 17.77
N ALA A 725 -5.45 -1.44 18.14
CA ALA A 725 -6.75 -0.77 18.08
C ALA A 725 -6.78 0.49 18.94
N ALA A 726 -6.21 0.41 20.14
CA ALA A 726 -6.10 1.54 21.04
C ALA A 726 -5.26 2.67 20.40
N SER A 727 -4.11 2.35 19.79
CA SER A 727 -3.24 3.33 19.10
C SER A 727 -4.00 4.11 18.03
N PHE A 728 -4.81 3.44 17.23
CA PHE A 728 -5.60 4.09 16.19
C PHE A 728 -6.81 4.84 16.72
N ALA A 729 -7.48 4.31 17.76
CA ALA A 729 -8.58 5.00 18.43
C ALA A 729 -8.14 6.36 18.99
N LYS A 730 -6.87 6.52 19.40
CA LYS A 730 -6.33 7.82 19.83
C LYS A 730 -6.34 8.87 18.73
N ILE A 731 -5.96 8.49 17.51
CA ILE A 731 -5.98 9.36 16.33
C ILE A 731 -7.44 9.64 15.90
N ALA A 732 -8.31 8.63 15.98
CA ALA A 732 -9.75 8.79 15.74
C ALA A 732 -10.37 9.81 16.70
N TYR A 733 -10.03 9.73 18.00
CA TYR A 733 -10.50 10.68 19.01
C TYR A 733 -9.97 12.09 18.75
N ALA A 734 -8.67 12.25 18.47
CA ALA A 734 -8.06 13.55 18.21
C ALA A 734 -8.66 14.25 16.97
N SER A 735 -8.88 13.50 15.89
CA SER A 735 -9.55 14.03 14.69
C SER A 735 -11.02 14.36 14.94
N SER A 736 -11.74 13.54 15.73
CA SER A 736 -13.12 13.83 16.15
C SER A 736 -13.21 15.11 16.99
N TRP A 737 -12.28 15.29 17.93
CA TRP A 737 -12.22 16.49 18.76
C TRP A 737 -12.01 17.75 17.93
N MET A 738 -11.08 17.70 16.96
CA MET A 738 -10.83 18.81 16.05
C MET A 738 -12.07 19.12 15.20
N LYS A 739 -12.74 18.11 14.63
CA LYS A 739 -13.98 18.31 13.88
C LYS A 739 -15.10 18.94 14.72
N CYS A 740 -15.30 18.45 15.94
CA CYS A 740 -16.38 18.89 16.83
C CYS A 740 -16.22 20.35 17.27
N HIS A 741 -15.00 20.77 17.65
CA HIS A 741 -14.76 22.10 18.21
C HIS A 741 -14.27 23.13 17.21
N HIS A 742 -13.58 22.68 16.16
CA HIS A 742 -12.91 23.51 15.15
C HIS A 742 -13.12 22.96 13.72
N PRO A 743 -14.37 22.85 13.24
CA PRO A 743 -14.67 22.33 11.90
C PRO A 743 -14.05 23.18 10.78
N ASP A 744 -13.83 24.47 11.01
CA ASP A 744 -13.10 25.39 10.12
C ASP A 744 -11.65 24.95 9.91
N ILE A 745 -10.92 24.78 11.02
CA ILE A 745 -9.52 24.36 11.01
C ILE A 745 -9.39 22.94 10.46
N PHE A 746 -10.28 22.03 10.89
CA PHE A 746 -10.27 20.65 10.42
C PHE A 746 -10.48 20.54 8.91
N CYS A 747 -11.44 21.28 8.36
CA CYS A 747 -11.71 21.31 6.92
C CYS A 747 -10.49 21.81 6.13
N ALA A 748 -9.88 22.93 6.54
CA ALA A 748 -8.69 23.47 5.89
C ALA A 748 -7.53 22.46 5.92
N ALA A 749 -7.26 21.86 7.09
CA ALA A 749 -6.22 20.85 7.27
C ALA A 749 -6.46 19.60 6.42
N LEU A 750 -7.71 19.12 6.35
CA LEU A 750 -8.09 17.92 5.61
C LEU A 750 -7.98 18.13 4.09
N LEU A 751 -8.38 19.29 3.57
CA LEU A 751 -8.17 19.68 2.17
C LEU A 751 -6.68 19.76 1.83
N ASN A 752 -5.89 20.34 2.74
CA ASN A 752 -4.44 20.45 2.58
C ASN A 752 -3.70 19.11 2.73
N ALA A 753 -4.35 18.06 3.26
CA ALA A 753 -3.81 16.72 3.36
C ALA A 753 -4.23 15.80 2.20
N GLN A 754 -5.03 16.28 1.23
CA GLN A 754 -5.44 15.47 0.07
C GLN A 754 -4.28 15.18 -0.89
N PRO A 755 -4.22 13.96 -1.49
CA PRO A 755 -5.24 12.91 -1.47
C PRO A 755 -5.21 12.02 -0.21
N MET A 756 -6.29 12.00 0.57
CA MET A 756 -6.45 11.20 1.80
C MET A 756 -7.94 10.91 2.09
N GLY A 757 -8.26 9.92 2.93
CA GLY A 757 -9.63 9.62 3.39
C GLY A 757 -10.54 9.00 2.33
N PHE A 758 -11.81 8.74 2.65
CA PHE A 758 -12.79 8.17 1.69
C PHE A 758 -13.54 9.22 0.86
N TYR A 759 -13.65 10.45 1.34
CA TYR A 759 -14.49 11.49 0.75
C TYR A 759 -13.72 12.44 -0.17
N ALA A 760 -14.35 12.91 -1.25
CA ALA A 760 -13.74 13.87 -2.17
C ALA A 760 -13.88 15.30 -1.59
N PRO A 761 -13.13 16.27 -2.14
CA PRO A 761 -13.18 17.65 -1.66
C PRO A 761 -14.59 18.25 -1.57
N ALA A 762 -15.49 17.91 -2.51
CA ALA A 762 -16.87 18.37 -2.51
C ALA A 762 -17.62 17.97 -1.23
N GLN A 763 -17.50 16.72 -0.77
CA GLN A 763 -18.20 16.26 0.43
C GLN A 763 -17.59 16.85 1.70
N ILE A 764 -16.25 17.03 1.75
CA ILE A 764 -15.58 17.68 2.88
C ILE A 764 -16.07 19.13 3.03
N VAL A 765 -16.10 19.88 1.93
CA VAL A 765 -16.57 21.27 1.91
C VAL A 765 -18.06 21.37 2.28
N ARG A 766 -18.87 20.42 1.80
CA ARG A 766 -20.30 20.36 2.14
C ARG A 766 -20.53 20.09 3.63
N ASP A 767 -19.78 19.14 4.20
CA ASP A 767 -19.83 18.82 5.62
C ASP A 767 -19.48 20.04 6.48
N ALA A 768 -18.40 20.76 6.14
CA ALA A 768 -18.02 21.99 6.81
C ALA A 768 -19.12 23.08 6.71
N ARG A 769 -19.74 23.25 5.54
CA ARG A 769 -20.88 24.17 5.36
C ARG A 769 -22.08 23.79 6.23
N ALA A 770 -22.38 22.50 6.37
CA ALA A 770 -23.44 22.01 7.26
C ALA A 770 -23.14 22.30 8.73
N HIS A 771 -21.86 22.40 9.11
CA HIS A 771 -21.40 22.84 10.43
C HIS A 771 -21.34 24.37 10.59
N GLY A 772 -21.77 25.13 9.58
CA GLY A 772 -21.79 26.60 9.61
C GLY A 772 -20.47 27.28 9.24
N VAL A 773 -19.53 26.56 8.60
CA VAL A 773 -18.28 27.13 8.10
C VAL A 773 -18.51 27.80 6.75
N GLU A 774 -18.08 29.06 6.64
CA GLU A 774 -18.07 29.80 5.38
C GLU A 774 -16.91 29.32 4.49
N ILE A 775 -17.17 29.02 3.21
CA ILE A 775 -16.15 28.54 2.27
C ILE A 775 -16.07 29.51 1.09
N ARG A 776 -14.85 30.00 0.81
CA ARG A 776 -14.58 30.97 -0.26
C ARG A 776 -13.76 30.33 -1.39
N PRO A 777 -14.03 30.67 -2.67
CA PRO A 777 -13.38 30.05 -3.83
C PRO A 777 -11.88 30.37 -3.91
N PRO A 778 -11.12 29.62 -4.73
CA PRO A 778 -9.78 30.02 -5.12
C PRO A 778 -9.80 31.41 -5.76
N CYS A 779 -8.76 32.19 -5.50
CA CYS A 779 -8.65 33.58 -5.92
C CYS A 779 -7.18 33.94 -6.04
N VAL A 780 -6.75 34.47 -7.18
CA VAL A 780 -5.35 34.84 -7.43
C VAL A 780 -4.83 35.91 -6.47
N ASN A 781 -5.71 36.84 -6.07
CA ASN A 781 -5.34 37.95 -5.18
C ASN A 781 -5.39 37.59 -3.69
N ALA A 782 -6.24 36.64 -3.28
CA ALA A 782 -6.39 36.29 -1.86
C ALA A 782 -5.69 34.96 -1.47
N SER A 783 -5.74 33.96 -2.35
CA SER A 783 -5.36 32.59 -1.99
C SER A 783 -3.86 32.43 -1.87
N ARG A 784 -3.45 31.50 -1.02
CA ARG A 784 -2.11 30.93 -1.00
C ARG A 784 -2.12 29.58 -1.73
N TRP A 785 -0.98 28.88 -1.75
CA TRP A 785 -0.94 27.52 -2.29
C TRP A 785 -1.90 26.60 -1.53
N ASP A 786 -1.74 26.55 -0.21
CA ASP A 786 -2.63 25.82 0.71
C ASP A 786 -3.91 26.60 1.01
N CYS A 787 -4.95 25.89 1.42
CA CYS A 787 -6.18 26.48 1.94
C CYS A 787 -5.87 27.18 3.27
N THR A 788 -6.34 28.41 3.43
CA THR A 788 -6.08 29.28 4.59
C THR A 788 -7.37 29.65 5.31
N LEU A 789 -7.24 30.24 6.49
CA LEU A 789 -8.38 30.73 7.28
C LEU A 789 -8.41 32.26 7.24
N GLU A 790 -9.59 32.81 6.99
CA GLU A 790 -9.88 34.25 6.94
C GLU A 790 -10.98 34.58 7.97
N GLN A 791 -11.13 35.86 8.32
CA GLN A 791 -12.23 36.27 9.21
C GLN A 791 -13.58 36.00 8.53
N GLY A 792 -14.38 35.15 9.18
CA GLY A 792 -15.72 34.76 8.73
C GLY A 792 -16.81 35.64 9.33
N ARG A 793 -18.04 35.48 8.83
CA ARG A 793 -19.22 36.21 9.35
C ARG A 793 -19.81 35.63 10.63
N GLY A 794 -19.38 34.44 11.04
CA GLY A 794 -19.95 33.68 12.17
C GLY A 794 -18.94 33.35 13.26
N ARG A 795 -19.25 32.32 14.06
CA ARG A 795 -18.38 31.79 15.13
C ARG A 795 -17.06 31.22 14.59
N PHE A 796 -17.09 30.70 13.38
CA PHE A 796 -15.96 30.01 12.75
C PHE A 796 -15.27 30.91 11.72
N LEU A 797 -13.98 30.66 11.51
CA LEU A 797 -13.22 31.31 10.44
C LEU A 797 -13.71 30.82 9.08
N ALA A 798 -13.63 31.69 8.07
CA ALA A 798 -13.94 31.32 6.69
C ALA A 798 -12.75 30.55 6.09
N VAL A 799 -12.99 29.42 5.44
CA VAL A 799 -11.95 28.66 4.73
C VAL A 799 -11.82 29.21 3.31
N ARG A 800 -10.64 29.73 2.99
CA ARG A 800 -10.25 30.09 1.62
C ARG A 800 -9.66 28.86 0.94
N LEU A 801 -10.24 28.45 -0.18
CA LEU A 801 -9.67 27.37 -0.99
C LEU A 801 -8.33 27.81 -1.61
N GLY A 802 -7.29 26.99 -1.43
CA GLY A 802 -5.95 27.26 -1.94
C GLY A 802 -5.82 26.98 -3.45
N LEU A 803 -4.79 27.56 -4.06
CA LEU A 803 -4.48 27.34 -5.49
C LEU A 803 -4.17 25.87 -5.81
N ARG A 804 -3.74 25.09 -4.82
CA ARG A 804 -3.51 23.64 -4.97
C ARG A 804 -4.73 22.84 -5.42
N MET A 805 -5.93 23.39 -5.25
CA MET A 805 -7.16 22.76 -5.69
C MET A 805 -7.29 22.75 -7.22
N ALA A 806 -6.61 23.67 -7.92
CA ALA A 806 -6.60 23.73 -9.37
C ALA A 806 -5.84 22.53 -9.96
N ARG A 807 -6.57 21.61 -10.59
CA ARG A 807 -6.01 20.38 -11.13
C ARG A 807 -4.99 20.66 -12.23
N GLY A 808 -3.78 20.13 -12.04
CA GLY A 808 -2.69 20.24 -13.00
C GLY A 808 -1.85 21.50 -12.84
N LEU A 809 -2.14 22.35 -11.85
CA LEU A 809 -1.23 23.41 -11.43
C LEU A 809 -0.07 22.82 -10.63
N SER A 810 1.17 23.16 -10.98
CA SER A 810 2.34 22.74 -10.20
C SER A 810 2.50 23.61 -8.95
N ASN A 811 3.03 23.02 -7.87
CA ASN A 811 3.33 23.77 -6.64
C ASN A 811 4.30 24.93 -6.92
N LEU A 812 5.32 24.70 -7.76
CA LEU A 812 6.28 25.72 -8.15
C LEU A 812 5.60 26.95 -8.79
N HIS A 813 4.73 26.76 -9.78
CA HIS A 813 4.04 27.89 -10.42
C HIS A 813 3.11 28.60 -9.45
N GLY A 814 2.39 27.86 -8.61
CA GLY A 814 1.55 28.45 -7.56
C GLY A 814 2.36 29.31 -6.58
N ALA A 815 3.53 28.84 -6.15
CA ALA A 815 4.44 29.58 -5.29
C ALA A 815 4.98 30.84 -5.98
N MET A 816 5.37 30.76 -7.26
CA MET A 816 5.81 31.92 -8.05
C MET A 816 4.72 33.00 -8.13
N ILE A 817 3.47 32.60 -8.40
CA ILE A 817 2.33 33.55 -8.47
C ILE A 817 2.09 34.22 -7.13
N VAL A 818 2.08 33.45 -6.04
CA VAL A 818 1.91 33.99 -4.67
C VAL A 818 3.06 34.92 -4.29
N SER A 819 4.29 34.58 -4.67
CA SER A 819 5.48 35.41 -4.43
C SER A 819 5.46 36.70 -5.24
N ALA A 820 5.05 36.64 -6.51
CA ALA A 820 5.00 37.79 -7.40
C ALA A 820 3.88 38.78 -7.05
N ARG A 821 2.79 38.29 -6.43
CA ARG A 821 1.75 39.15 -5.86
C ARG A 821 2.34 40.04 -4.76
N GLY A 822 3.09 39.46 -3.82
CA GLY A 822 3.52 40.18 -2.63
C GLY A 822 2.32 40.81 -1.90
N GLU A 823 2.45 42.09 -1.55
CA GLU A 823 1.39 42.93 -0.97
C GLU A 823 0.52 43.62 -2.03
N GLU A 824 0.97 43.70 -3.28
CA GLU A 824 0.27 44.39 -4.37
C GLU A 824 -0.63 43.43 -5.16
N ALA A 825 -1.95 43.66 -5.10
CA ALA A 825 -2.91 42.88 -5.86
C ALA A 825 -2.63 42.96 -7.37
N PHE A 826 -2.92 41.88 -8.09
CA PHE A 826 -2.93 41.89 -9.54
C PHE A 826 -4.14 42.66 -10.06
N GLU A 827 -3.95 43.38 -11.15
CA GLU A 827 -4.98 44.19 -11.81
C GLU A 827 -5.57 43.49 -13.05
N SER A 828 -4.81 42.57 -13.66
CA SER A 828 -5.21 41.84 -14.88
C SER A 828 -4.61 40.43 -14.94
N VAL A 829 -5.14 39.58 -15.81
CA VAL A 829 -4.59 38.24 -16.09
C VAL A 829 -3.16 38.33 -16.63
N GLU A 830 -2.88 39.33 -17.47
CA GLU A 830 -1.56 39.56 -18.05
C GLU A 830 -0.54 40.00 -16.98
N ALA A 831 -0.94 40.84 -16.03
CA ALA A 831 -0.09 41.23 -14.91
C ALA A 831 0.35 40.01 -14.09
N VAL A 832 -0.54 39.03 -13.91
CA VAL A 832 -0.21 37.77 -13.22
C VAL A 832 0.84 37.00 -14.01
N TRP A 833 0.65 36.85 -15.32
CA TRP A 833 1.58 36.11 -16.19
C TRP A 833 2.97 36.74 -16.20
N ARG A 834 3.07 38.05 -16.45
CA ARG A 834 4.34 38.78 -16.58
C ARG A 834 5.08 38.90 -15.25
N ARG A 835 4.39 39.28 -14.16
CA ARG A 835 5.01 39.42 -12.83
C ARG A 835 5.44 38.08 -12.25
N ALA A 836 4.66 37.01 -12.46
CA ALA A 836 4.98 35.69 -11.93
C ALA A 836 5.97 34.90 -12.80
N GLY A 837 6.12 35.22 -14.09
CA GLY A 837 7.05 34.52 -14.99
C GLY A 837 6.70 33.05 -15.18
N VAL A 838 5.43 32.67 -15.06
CA VAL A 838 4.96 31.28 -15.19
C VAL A 838 4.52 30.98 -16.62
N PRO A 839 4.56 29.71 -17.07
CA PRO A 839 4.09 29.37 -18.41
C PRO A 839 2.58 29.65 -18.56
N PRO A 840 2.09 30.04 -19.77
CA PRO A 840 0.66 30.31 -20.01
C PRO A 840 -0.27 29.17 -19.58
N VAL A 841 0.19 27.92 -19.69
CA VAL A 841 -0.55 26.73 -19.21
C VAL A 841 -0.90 26.83 -17.72
N ALA A 842 -0.05 27.42 -16.88
CA ALA A 842 -0.33 27.62 -15.46
C ALA A 842 -1.47 28.62 -15.23
N ILE A 843 -1.49 29.70 -16.01
CA ILE A 843 -2.56 30.72 -15.98
C ILE A 843 -3.86 30.12 -16.53
N GLU A 844 -3.79 29.30 -17.57
CA GLU A 844 -4.94 28.54 -18.09
C GLU A 844 -5.55 27.65 -17.02
N ARG A 845 -4.74 26.97 -16.19
CA ARG A 845 -5.25 26.18 -15.06
C ARG A 845 -5.95 27.01 -13.99
N LEU A 846 -5.54 28.25 -13.78
CA LEU A 846 -6.19 29.16 -12.83
C LEU A 846 -7.51 29.72 -13.40
N ALA A 847 -7.54 30.04 -14.69
CA ALA A 847 -8.76 30.45 -15.38
C ALA A 847 -9.76 29.29 -15.39
N ASP A 848 -9.33 28.07 -15.75
CA ASP A 848 -10.08 26.83 -15.64
C ASP A 848 -10.66 26.62 -14.23
N ALA A 849 -9.97 27.06 -13.18
CA ALA A 849 -10.39 26.94 -11.77
C ALA A 849 -11.18 28.15 -11.24
N ASP A 850 -11.56 29.10 -12.10
CA ASP A 850 -12.30 30.32 -11.77
C ASP A 850 -11.60 31.23 -10.74
N ALA A 851 -10.26 31.22 -10.72
CA ALA A 851 -9.47 31.96 -9.75
C ALA A 851 -9.35 33.48 -10.04
N PHE A 852 -9.85 33.95 -11.19
CA PHE A 852 -9.78 35.35 -11.62
C PHE A 852 -11.03 36.18 -11.31
N HIS A 853 -11.99 35.61 -10.59
CA HIS A 853 -13.23 36.31 -10.23
C HIS A 853 -13.01 37.65 -9.49
N SER A 854 -11.87 37.82 -8.80
CA SER A 854 -11.50 39.08 -8.11
C SER A 854 -11.14 40.22 -9.05
N LEU A 855 -10.83 39.91 -10.31
CA LEU A 855 -10.54 40.89 -11.37
C LEU A 855 -11.81 41.26 -12.16
N ALA A 856 -12.99 40.93 -11.61
CA ALA A 856 -14.29 41.08 -12.27
C ALA A 856 -14.38 40.38 -13.65
N HIS A 857 -13.63 39.29 -13.84
CA HIS A 857 -13.69 38.45 -15.04
C HIS A 857 -14.50 37.18 -14.77
N ASP A 858 -15.37 36.81 -15.70
CA ASP A 858 -15.93 35.46 -15.75
C ASP A 858 -14.92 34.47 -16.34
N ARG A 859 -15.16 33.16 -16.16
CA ARG A 859 -14.26 32.09 -16.62
C ARG A 859 -13.96 32.17 -18.11
N ARG A 860 -14.96 32.45 -18.94
CA ARG A 860 -14.81 32.48 -20.40
C ARG A 860 -13.97 33.69 -20.81
N GLN A 861 -14.22 34.83 -20.20
CA GLN A 861 -13.45 36.05 -20.36
C GLN A 861 -11.98 35.87 -19.97
N ALA A 862 -11.73 35.24 -18.81
CA ALA A 862 -10.38 34.95 -18.35
C ALA A 862 -9.66 33.98 -19.31
N LEU A 863 -10.31 32.90 -19.74
CA LEU A 863 -9.73 31.96 -20.70
C LEU A 863 -9.40 32.61 -22.04
N TRP A 864 -10.26 33.51 -22.53
CA TRP A 864 -9.99 34.29 -23.74
C TRP A 864 -8.72 35.13 -23.60
N GLN A 865 -8.61 35.90 -22.51
CA GLN A 865 -7.42 36.69 -22.22
C GLN A 865 -6.16 35.81 -22.10
N VAL A 866 -6.28 34.62 -21.49
CA VAL A 866 -5.16 33.66 -21.42
C VAL A 866 -4.73 33.17 -22.80
N LYS A 867 -5.67 32.94 -23.73
CA LYS A 867 -5.33 32.53 -25.10
C LYS A 867 -4.73 33.68 -25.91
N GLY A 868 -5.02 34.93 -25.55
CA GLY A 868 -4.37 36.13 -26.07
C GLY A 868 -2.96 36.39 -25.51
N LEU A 869 -2.55 35.69 -24.45
CA LEU A 869 -1.14 35.70 -24.00
C LEU A 869 -0.30 35.03 -25.10
N GLY A 870 0.40 35.84 -25.90
CA GLY A 870 1.21 35.38 -27.03
C GLY A 870 2.42 34.50 -26.62
N ASP A 871 3.25 34.14 -27.60
CA ASP A 871 4.61 33.65 -27.33
C ASP A 871 5.36 34.68 -26.46
N ALA A 872 6.29 34.22 -25.62
CA ALA A 872 7.00 35.05 -24.64
C ALA A 872 7.38 36.44 -25.22
N PRO A 873 7.18 37.54 -24.46
CA PRO A 873 7.34 38.88 -24.97
C PRO A 873 8.73 39.04 -25.60
N LEU A 874 8.79 39.53 -26.84
CA LEU A 874 10.06 39.64 -27.55
C LEU A 874 11.04 40.46 -26.69
N PRO A 875 12.33 40.07 -26.61
CA PRO A 875 13.28 40.64 -25.63
C PRO A 875 13.38 42.16 -25.62
N LEU A 876 13.12 42.81 -26.76
CA LEU A 876 13.12 44.27 -26.91
C LEU A 876 11.94 44.93 -26.16
N PHE A 877 10.72 44.39 -26.29
CA PHE A 877 9.53 44.93 -25.62
C PHE A 877 9.55 44.60 -24.13
N ALA A 878 10.02 43.40 -23.75
CA ALA A 878 10.22 43.04 -22.34
C ALA A 878 11.22 43.98 -21.63
N ALA A 879 12.31 44.36 -22.30
CA ALA A 879 13.28 45.31 -21.76
C ALA A 879 12.74 46.76 -21.70
N ALA A 880 11.89 47.16 -22.65
CA ALA A 880 11.24 48.46 -22.66
C ALA A 880 10.21 48.58 -21.53
N ASP A 881 9.32 47.60 -21.38
CA ASP A 881 8.31 47.56 -20.31
C ASP A 881 8.97 47.52 -18.91
N ALA A 882 10.08 46.77 -18.76
CA ALA A 882 10.83 46.71 -17.51
C ALA A 882 11.53 48.03 -17.16
N ARG A 883 11.97 48.80 -18.17
CA ARG A 883 12.58 50.13 -17.98
C ARG A 883 11.52 51.17 -17.59
N ASP A 884 10.37 51.12 -18.23
CA ASP A 884 9.34 52.16 -18.14
C ASP A 884 8.31 51.88 -17.02
N GLY A 885 8.37 50.69 -16.40
CA GLY A 885 7.53 50.30 -15.25
C GLY A 885 6.04 50.13 -15.59
N ALA A 886 5.69 50.16 -16.88
CA ALA A 886 4.33 50.08 -17.38
C ALA A 886 4.29 49.28 -18.71
N ILE A 887 3.12 48.74 -19.04
CA ILE A 887 2.90 47.93 -20.25
C ILE A 887 2.82 48.85 -21.48
N SER A 888 3.65 48.60 -22.49
CA SER A 888 3.58 49.28 -23.79
C SER A 888 2.18 49.21 -24.42
N PRO A 889 1.66 50.30 -25.02
CA PRO A 889 0.34 50.34 -25.64
C PRO A 889 0.13 49.25 -26.70
N GLU A 890 1.19 48.87 -27.40
CA GLU A 890 1.19 47.82 -28.44
C GLU A 890 0.99 46.41 -27.88
N GLY A 891 1.20 46.21 -26.57
CA GLY A 891 0.92 44.96 -25.86
C GLY A 891 -0.49 44.85 -25.28
N GLN A 892 -1.27 45.94 -25.29
CA GLN A 892 -2.64 45.95 -24.74
C GLN A 892 -3.64 45.49 -25.81
N GLU A 893 -4.14 44.26 -25.69
CA GLU A 893 -5.24 43.79 -26.55
C GLU A 893 -6.55 44.54 -26.27
N PRO A 894 -7.38 44.83 -27.28
CA PRO A 894 -8.68 45.45 -27.09
C PRO A 894 -9.60 44.57 -26.24
N MET A 895 -10.37 45.18 -25.35
CA MET A 895 -11.35 44.44 -24.54
C MET A 895 -12.44 43.82 -25.43
N VAL A 896 -12.48 42.49 -25.47
CA VAL A 896 -13.56 41.71 -26.06
C VAL A 896 -14.51 41.29 -24.93
N THR A 897 -15.80 41.59 -25.03
CA THR A 897 -16.80 41.09 -24.08
C THR A 897 -17.42 39.81 -24.61
N LEU A 898 -17.32 38.71 -23.86
CA LEU A 898 -17.94 37.44 -24.19
C LEU A 898 -19.19 37.20 -23.35
N GLU A 899 -20.15 36.42 -23.89
CA GLU A 899 -21.26 35.94 -23.08
C GLU A 899 -20.75 35.00 -21.98
N PRO A 900 -21.18 35.12 -20.72
CA PRO A 900 -20.79 34.19 -19.66
C PRO A 900 -21.22 32.75 -19.97
N LEU A 901 -20.56 31.79 -19.32
CA LEU A 901 -21.03 30.40 -19.34
C LEU A 901 -22.38 30.28 -18.63
N SER A 902 -23.22 29.33 -19.08
CA SER A 902 -24.42 28.97 -18.32
C SER A 902 -24.03 28.41 -16.94
N GLU A 903 -24.91 28.55 -15.95
CA GLU A 903 -24.65 28.09 -14.59
C GLU A 903 -24.38 26.58 -14.52
N GLY A 904 -25.10 25.78 -15.30
CA GLY A 904 -24.84 24.34 -15.42
C GLY A 904 -23.46 24.06 -15.97
N ARG A 905 -23.00 24.83 -16.96
CA ARG A 905 -21.66 24.72 -17.53
C ARG A 905 -20.56 25.11 -16.54
N GLU A 906 -20.76 26.19 -15.79
CA GLU A 906 -19.86 26.61 -14.70
C GLU A 906 -19.67 25.50 -13.66
N VAL A 907 -20.75 24.84 -13.24
CA VAL A 907 -20.69 23.70 -12.30
C VAL A 907 -19.95 22.50 -12.92
N VAL A 908 -20.17 22.19 -14.19
CA VAL A 908 -19.45 21.11 -14.87
C VAL A 908 -17.95 21.36 -14.89
N GLU A 909 -17.54 22.58 -15.21
CA GLU A 909 -16.12 22.94 -15.26
C GLU A 909 -15.51 23.00 -13.85
N ASP A 910 -16.22 23.49 -12.83
CA ASP A 910 -15.82 23.41 -11.42
C ASP A 910 -15.47 21.97 -10.98
N TYR A 911 -16.36 21.01 -11.24
CA TYR A 911 -16.07 19.61 -10.91
C TYR A 911 -14.89 19.05 -11.73
N ARG A 912 -14.70 19.49 -12.97
CA ARG A 912 -13.58 19.04 -13.80
C ARG A 912 -12.23 19.55 -13.27
N THR A 913 -12.19 20.78 -12.77
CA THR A 913 -10.95 21.51 -12.49
C THR A 913 -10.58 21.51 -11.01
N ILE A 914 -11.56 21.63 -10.10
CA ILE A 914 -11.34 21.64 -8.64
C ILE A 914 -12.05 20.49 -7.89
N GLN A 915 -12.82 19.65 -8.60
CA GLN A 915 -13.56 18.49 -8.06
C GLN A 915 -14.66 18.84 -7.04
N LEU A 916 -15.10 20.11 -7.00
CA LEU A 916 -16.23 20.59 -6.21
C LEU A 916 -16.81 21.85 -6.87
N SER A 917 -18.07 22.21 -6.59
CA SER A 917 -18.59 23.54 -6.93
C SER A 917 -19.17 24.21 -5.69
N LEU A 918 -18.88 25.50 -5.52
CA LEU A 918 -19.47 26.32 -4.46
C LEU A 918 -20.83 26.88 -4.84
N ARG A 919 -21.21 26.82 -6.12
CA ARG A 919 -22.43 27.39 -6.71
C ARG A 919 -23.64 26.49 -6.51
N ALA A 920 -23.64 25.30 -7.13
CA ALA A 920 -24.73 24.34 -7.06
C ALA A 920 -24.23 22.90 -7.23
N HIS A 921 -25.05 21.94 -6.82
CA HIS A 921 -24.79 20.52 -7.06
C HIS A 921 -25.33 20.09 -8.44
N PRO A 922 -24.65 19.22 -9.22
CA PRO A 922 -25.07 18.89 -10.58
C PRO A 922 -26.51 18.35 -10.69
N VAL A 923 -26.93 17.52 -9.73
CA VAL A 923 -28.28 16.93 -9.72
C VAL A 923 -29.40 17.96 -9.51
N GLN A 924 -29.07 19.15 -8.96
CA GLN A 924 -30.05 20.22 -8.76
C GLN A 924 -30.69 20.68 -10.08
N PHE A 925 -29.90 20.75 -11.17
CA PHE A 925 -30.38 21.09 -12.51
C PHE A 925 -31.33 20.04 -13.10
N LEU A 926 -31.24 18.78 -12.63
CA LEU A 926 -32.07 17.67 -13.08
C LEU A 926 -33.28 17.43 -12.17
N ARG A 927 -33.40 18.15 -11.05
CA ARG A 927 -34.36 17.83 -9.98
C ARG A 927 -35.81 17.88 -10.45
N GLU A 928 -36.19 18.86 -11.26
CA GLU A 928 -37.57 18.95 -11.76
C GLU A 928 -37.95 17.79 -12.67
N GLU A 929 -37.04 17.36 -13.54
CA GLU A 929 -37.26 16.22 -14.42
C GLU A 929 -37.29 14.90 -13.64
N LEU A 930 -36.39 14.73 -12.66
CA LEU A 930 -36.38 13.59 -11.75
C LEU A 930 -37.69 13.50 -10.95
N ARG A 931 -38.19 14.63 -10.42
CA ARG A 931 -39.49 14.68 -9.73
C ARG A 931 -40.64 14.29 -10.65
N ARG A 932 -40.67 14.75 -11.90
CA ARG A 932 -41.67 14.35 -12.91
C ARG A 932 -41.65 12.85 -13.19
N ARG A 933 -40.49 12.20 -13.09
CA ARG A 933 -40.31 10.74 -13.22
C ARG A 933 -40.61 9.96 -11.93
N GLY A 934 -41.00 10.64 -10.84
CA GLY A 934 -41.29 10.01 -9.55
C GLY A 934 -40.04 9.66 -8.71
N VAL A 935 -38.87 10.18 -9.09
CA VAL A 935 -37.61 9.95 -8.37
C VAL A 935 -37.51 10.93 -7.19
N LYS A 936 -37.30 10.38 -5.99
CA LYS A 936 -37.21 11.14 -4.72
C LYS A 936 -35.83 11.74 -4.51
N ALA A 937 -35.75 12.80 -3.69
CA ALA A 937 -34.48 13.30 -3.19
C ALA A 937 -33.98 12.43 -2.02
N ALA A 938 -32.66 12.43 -1.78
CA ALA A 938 -32.06 11.68 -0.70
C ALA A 938 -32.63 12.08 0.68
N ALA A 939 -32.86 13.38 0.91
CA ALA A 939 -33.48 13.87 2.15
C ALA A 939 -34.94 13.41 2.34
N ASP A 940 -35.67 13.09 1.25
CA ASP A 940 -37.04 12.61 1.33
C ASP A 940 -37.12 11.18 1.88
N LEU A 941 -36.02 10.43 1.86
CA LEU A 941 -35.96 9.05 2.36
C LEU A 941 -36.31 8.96 3.84
N ASP A 942 -36.00 9.99 4.63
CA ASP A 942 -36.29 10.04 6.07
C ASP A 942 -37.79 10.11 6.37
N GLN A 943 -38.60 10.56 5.40
CA GLN A 943 -40.06 10.63 5.51
C GLN A 943 -40.77 9.39 4.97
N VAL A 944 -40.07 8.53 4.23
CA VAL A 944 -40.66 7.31 3.65
C VAL A 944 -40.76 6.21 4.70
N LYS A 945 -41.91 5.53 4.77
CA LYS A 945 -42.13 4.38 5.66
C LYS A 945 -41.25 3.20 5.26
N ASP A 946 -40.75 2.49 6.26
CA ASP A 946 -39.98 1.25 6.10
C ASP A 946 -40.72 0.22 5.21
N GLY A 947 -39.96 -0.49 4.37
CA GLY A 947 -40.45 -1.51 3.44
C GLY A 947 -41.09 -0.98 2.14
N ARG A 948 -41.26 0.34 1.97
CA ARG A 948 -41.84 0.92 0.74
C ARG A 948 -40.84 0.90 -0.42
N HIS A 949 -41.37 0.73 -1.64
CA HIS A 949 -40.56 0.87 -2.85
C HIS A 949 -40.31 2.35 -3.15
N VAL A 950 -39.05 2.67 -3.45
CA VAL A 950 -38.57 4.02 -3.77
C VAL A 950 -37.61 3.96 -4.94
N GLU A 951 -37.49 5.09 -5.65
CA GLU A 951 -36.42 5.34 -6.59
C GLU A 951 -35.72 6.64 -6.19
N VAL A 952 -34.40 6.59 -6.05
CA VAL A 952 -33.54 7.76 -5.77
C VAL A 952 -32.41 7.77 -6.78
N ALA A 953 -32.11 8.94 -7.35
CA ALA A 953 -31.05 9.10 -8.33
C ALA A 953 -30.00 10.10 -7.85
N GLY A 954 -28.75 9.81 -8.18
CA GLY A 954 -27.62 10.64 -7.80
C GLY A 954 -26.34 10.23 -8.50
N ILE A 955 -25.31 11.05 -8.33
CA ILE A 955 -23.96 10.78 -8.83
C ILE A 955 -23.35 9.68 -7.97
N ILE A 956 -22.71 8.70 -8.60
CA ILE A 956 -22.02 7.63 -7.87
C ILE A 956 -20.79 8.21 -7.17
N LEU A 957 -20.77 8.13 -5.84
CA LEU A 957 -19.59 8.46 -5.06
C LEU A 957 -18.67 7.25 -4.92
N VAL A 958 -19.26 6.14 -4.47
CA VAL A 958 -18.57 4.94 -4.04
C VAL A 958 -19.45 3.75 -4.38
N ARG A 959 -18.85 2.74 -4.98
CA ARG A 959 -19.39 1.37 -4.97
C ARG A 959 -18.71 0.67 -3.77
N GLN A 960 -19.22 -0.41 -3.16
CA GLN A 960 -18.50 -1.30 -2.21
C GLN A 960 -18.90 -2.76 -2.22
N LYS A 961 -17.98 -3.70 -2.47
CA LYS A 961 -18.26 -5.15 -2.30
C LYS A 961 -17.21 -5.79 -1.38
N PRO A 962 -17.39 -5.66 -0.05
CA PRO A 962 -16.47 -6.23 0.93
C PRO A 962 -16.32 -7.74 0.73
N GLY A 963 -15.11 -8.28 0.82
CA GLY A 963 -14.87 -9.72 0.75
C GLY A 963 -15.59 -10.53 1.84
N SER A 964 -15.96 -9.87 2.95
CA SER A 964 -16.74 -10.44 4.05
C SER A 964 -18.23 -10.61 3.77
N ALA A 965 -18.78 -9.84 2.83
CA ALA A 965 -20.23 -9.71 2.65
C ALA A 965 -20.81 -10.73 1.66
N LYS A 966 -20.16 -11.89 1.48
CA LYS A 966 -20.56 -12.95 0.52
C LYS A 966 -20.92 -12.42 -0.88
N GLY A 967 -20.22 -11.38 -1.32
CA GLY A 967 -20.35 -10.79 -2.65
C GLY A 967 -21.42 -9.69 -2.82
N VAL A 968 -22.05 -9.21 -1.75
CA VAL A 968 -22.99 -8.08 -1.76
C VAL A 968 -22.30 -6.77 -2.15
N LEU A 969 -22.95 -5.97 -3.00
CA LEU A 969 -22.48 -4.67 -3.46
C LEU A 969 -23.29 -3.52 -2.83
N PHE A 970 -22.64 -2.67 -2.05
CA PHE A 970 -23.11 -1.38 -1.60
C PHE A 970 -22.89 -0.31 -2.69
N ILE A 971 -23.83 0.59 -2.91
CA ILE A 971 -23.69 1.72 -3.82
C ILE A 971 -24.11 2.98 -3.07
N THR A 972 -23.21 3.96 -2.96
CA THR A 972 -23.53 5.29 -2.42
C THR A 972 -23.63 6.27 -3.56
N ILE A 973 -24.80 6.90 -3.66
CA ILE A 973 -25.07 8.01 -4.57
C ILE A 973 -25.24 9.31 -3.78
N GLU A 974 -24.95 10.43 -4.42
CA GLU A 974 -25.15 11.76 -3.87
C GLU A 974 -26.04 12.62 -4.76
N ASP A 975 -26.93 13.37 -4.13
CA ASP A 975 -27.68 14.46 -4.71
C ASP A 975 -27.49 15.76 -3.92
N GLU A 976 -28.16 16.84 -4.34
CA GLU A 976 -28.05 18.16 -3.72
C GLU A 976 -28.59 18.22 -2.29
N THR A 977 -29.35 17.20 -1.86
CA THR A 977 -29.98 17.13 -0.54
C THR A 977 -29.25 16.22 0.43
N GLY A 978 -28.53 15.22 -0.08
CA GLY A 978 -27.68 14.37 0.74
C GLY A 978 -27.13 13.16 0.00
N ILE A 979 -26.85 12.13 0.78
CA ILE A 979 -26.37 10.83 0.31
C ILE A 979 -27.49 9.79 0.44
N ALA A 980 -27.56 8.86 -0.49
CA ALA A 980 -28.39 7.67 -0.37
C ALA A 980 -27.52 6.42 -0.56
N ASN A 981 -27.75 5.42 0.29
CA ASN A 981 -27.02 4.16 0.29
C ASN A 981 -27.94 3.05 -0.21
N GLY A 982 -27.45 2.25 -1.16
CA GLY A 982 -28.13 1.07 -1.64
C GLY A 982 -27.31 -0.20 -1.44
N ILE A 983 -28.00 -1.33 -1.33
CA ILE A 983 -27.46 -2.68 -1.18
C ILE A 983 -27.98 -3.52 -2.35
N LEU A 984 -27.07 -4.08 -3.13
CA LEU A 984 -27.34 -4.92 -4.30
C LEU A 984 -26.80 -6.33 -4.04
N TRP A 985 -27.69 -7.31 -4.03
CA TRP A 985 -27.35 -8.72 -3.81
C TRP A 985 -26.59 -9.33 -5.01
N PRO A 986 -25.79 -10.38 -4.81
CA PRO A 986 -24.93 -10.95 -5.87
C PRO A 986 -25.70 -11.34 -7.13
N ASP A 987 -26.85 -11.99 -6.98
CA ASP A 987 -27.73 -12.42 -8.08
C ASP A 987 -28.22 -11.22 -8.92
N ARG A 988 -28.63 -10.13 -8.25
CA ARG A 988 -29.08 -8.90 -8.89
C ARG A 988 -27.94 -8.09 -9.50
N PHE A 989 -26.75 -8.18 -8.90
CA PHE A 989 -25.53 -7.57 -9.41
C PHE A 989 -25.08 -8.24 -10.69
N GLU A 990 -24.96 -9.57 -10.73
CA GLU A 990 -24.53 -10.29 -11.94
C GLU A 990 -25.51 -10.03 -13.10
N ALA A 991 -26.82 -10.01 -12.82
CA ALA A 991 -27.83 -9.68 -13.84
C ALA A 991 -27.74 -8.24 -14.41
N GLN A 992 -27.08 -7.30 -13.71
CA GLN A 992 -27.02 -5.87 -14.09
C GLN A 992 -25.57 -5.33 -14.09
N ARG A 993 -24.59 -6.23 -14.18
CA ARG A 993 -23.16 -5.96 -13.95
C ARG A 993 -22.64 -4.80 -14.81
N ARG A 994 -22.96 -4.81 -16.10
CA ARG A 994 -22.55 -3.77 -17.06
C ARG A 994 -23.01 -2.38 -16.62
N THR A 995 -24.30 -2.21 -16.35
CA THR A 995 -24.90 -0.93 -15.95
C THR A 995 -24.25 -0.39 -14.68
N VAL A 996 -24.07 -1.26 -13.68
CA VAL A 996 -23.46 -0.89 -12.40
C VAL A 996 -22.03 -0.38 -12.57
N LEU A 997 -21.24 -1.03 -13.43
CA LEU A 997 -19.81 -0.73 -13.59
C LEU A 997 -19.54 0.47 -14.51
N SER A 998 -20.38 0.73 -15.52
CA SER A 998 -20.10 1.76 -16.53
C SER A 998 -20.70 3.14 -16.24
N SER A 999 -21.77 3.22 -15.43
CA SER A 999 -22.54 4.45 -15.23
C SER A 999 -21.83 5.46 -14.32
N ALA A 1000 -22.05 6.77 -14.54
CA ALA A 1000 -21.56 7.85 -13.67
C ALA A 1000 -22.65 8.39 -12.73
N MET A 1001 -23.91 8.34 -13.20
CA MET A 1001 -25.11 8.67 -12.43
C MET A 1001 -26.10 7.51 -12.56
N VAL A 1002 -26.68 7.09 -11.44
CA VAL A 1002 -27.61 5.96 -11.42
C VAL A 1002 -28.85 6.25 -10.58
N GLY A 1003 -29.95 5.61 -10.97
CA GLY A 1003 -31.17 5.47 -10.19
C GLY A 1003 -31.16 4.15 -9.44
N LEU A 1004 -31.31 4.21 -8.12
CA LEU A 1004 -31.46 3.05 -7.25
C LEU A 1004 -32.96 2.81 -7.01
N ARG A 1005 -33.52 1.80 -7.67
CA ARG A 1005 -34.91 1.40 -7.49
C ARG A 1005 -34.99 0.14 -6.64
N GLY A 1006 -35.72 0.22 -5.55
CA GLY A 1006 -35.77 -0.86 -4.58
C GLY A 1006 -36.62 -0.58 -3.36
N ARG A 1007 -36.50 -1.41 -2.33
CA ARG A 1007 -37.21 -1.25 -1.05
C ARG A 1007 -36.36 -0.48 -0.06
N LEU A 1008 -36.94 0.56 0.55
CA LEU A 1008 -36.29 1.25 1.66
C LEU A 1008 -36.33 0.37 2.91
N GLN A 1009 -35.18 0.14 3.52
CA GLN A 1009 -35.00 -0.50 4.81
C GLN A 1009 -34.48 0.54 5.80
N ARG A 1010 -35.12 0.63 6.97
CA ARG A 1010 -34.73 1.53 8.05
C ARG A 1010 -34.45 0.77 9.33
N GLU A 1011 -33.26 0.97 9.90
CA GLU A 1011 -32.89 0.46 11.21
C GLU A 1011 -32.35 1.64 12.05
N GLY A 1012 -33.19 2.19 12.93
CA GLY A 1012 -32.88 3.41 13.67
C GLY A 1012 -32.79 4.64 12.75
N ILE A 1013 -31.65 5.34 12.80
CA ILE A 1013 -31.37 6.50 11.92
C ILE A 1013 -30.75 6.11 10.57
N VAL A 1014 -30.41 4.84 10.39
CA VAL A 1014 -29.72 4.37 9.18
C VAL A 1014 -30.75 3.91 8.15
N THR A 1015 -30.63 4.44 6.94
CA THR A 1015 -31.49 4.10 5.79
C THR A 1015 -30.67 3.46 4.67
N HIS A 1016 -31.17 2.33 4.17
CA HIS A 1016 -30.61 1.60 3.03
C HIS A 1016 -31.69 1.28 2.01
N ILE A 1017 -31.36 1.30 0.73
CA ILE A 1017 -32.24 0.85 -0.35
C ILE A 1017 -31.79 -0.55 -0.74
N ILE A 1018 -32.61 -1.58 -0.51
CA ILE A 1018 -32.36 -2.90 -1.09
C ILE A 1018 -32.72 -2.81 -2.57
N ILE A 1019 -31.69 -2.79 -3.43
CA ILE A 1019 -31.80 -2.48 -4.85
C ILE A 1019 -32.32 -3.70 -5.60
N ASP A 1020 -33.44 -3.52 -6.31
CA ASP A 1020 -33.95 -4.49 -7.27
C ASP A 1020 -33.42 -4.19 -8.68
N LYS A 1021 -33.36 -2.90 -9.04
CA LYS A 1021 -32.96 -2.44 -10.38
C LYS A 1021 -32.09 -1.19 -10.32
N VAL A 1022 -31.03 -1.17 -11.13
CA VAL A 1022 -30.18 0.01 -11.35
C VAL A 1022 -30.50 0.61 -12.71
N VAL A 1023 -30.85 1.89 -12.73
CA VAL A 1023 -31.19 2.65 -13.95
C VAL A 1023 -30.03 3.56 -14.32
N ASP A 1024 -29.57 3.53 -15.56
CA ASP A 1024 -28.50 4.43 -16.03
C ASP A 1024 -29.05 5.83 -16.34
N TYR A 1025 -28.68 6.81 -15.52
CA TYR A 1025 -29.00 8.23 -15.74
C TYR A 1025 -27.80 9.03 -16.28
N THR A 1026 -26.70 8.36 -16.65
CA THR A 1026 -25.53 9.01 -17.28
C THR A 1026 -25.89 9.86 -18.51
N PRO A 1027 -26.84 9.48 -19.39
CA PRO A 1027 -27.26 10.36 -20.48
C PRO A 1027 -27.87 11.69 -20.02
N MET A 1028 -28.64 11.69 -18.93
CA MET A 1028 -29.19 12.93 -18.33
C MET A 1028 -28.10 13.76 -17.65
N LEU A 1029 -27.12 13.15 -17.00
CA LEU A 1029 -25.98 13.88 -16.45
C LEU A 1029 -25.22 14.66 -17.53
N ARG A 1030 -25.18 14.15 -18.77
CA ARG A 1030 -24.51 14.82 -19.90
C ARG A 1030 -25.23 16.07 -20.39
N SER A 1031 -26.54 16.24 -20.11
CA SER A 1031 -27.29 17.42 -20.57
C SER A 1031 -27.14 18.65 -19.66
N ILE A 1032 -26.56 18.50 -18.46
CA ILE A 1032 -26.40 19.60 -17.48
C ILE A 1032 -25.62 20.79 -18.05
N GLY A 1033 -24.63 20.54 -18.92
CA GLY A 1033 -23.81 21.61 -19.51
C GLY A 1033 -24.62 22.64 -20.31
N ASN A 1034 -25.88 22.34 -20.64
CA ASN A 1034 -26.76 23.22 -21.41
C ASN A 1034 -27.89 23.84 -20.56
N GLY A 1035 -27.93 23.58 -19.24
CA GLY A 1035 -29.01 24.03 -18.34
C GLY A 1035 -28.70 25.31 -17.55
N SER A 1036 -29.73 26.12 -17.30
CA SER A 1036 -29.75 27.20 -16.29
C SER A 1036 -30.39 26.71 -14.99
N LEU A 1037 -30.12 27.32 -13.83
CA LEU A 1037 -30.84 26.99 -12.61
C LEU A 1037 -32.33 27.31 -12.81
N PRO A 1038 -33.25 26.46 -12.32
CA PRO A 1038 -34.65 26.81 -12.33
C PRO A 1038 -34.85 28.05 -11.46
N HIS A 1039 -35.41 29.11 -12.05
CA HIS A 1039 -35.88 30.28 -11.32
C HIS A 1039 -36.92 29.80 -10.30
N LEU A 1040 -36.59 29.83 -9.01
CA LEU A 1040 -37.59 29.67 -7.95
C LEU A 1040 -38.45 30.94 -7.96
N THR A 1041 -39.53 30.94 -8.74
CA THR A 1041 -40.50 32.03 -8.74
C THR A 1041 -41.16 32.09 -7.36
N ALA A 1042 -40.90 33.16 -6.61
CA ALA A 1042 -41.78 33.55 -5.52
C ALA A 1042 -43.15 33.95 -6.11
N PRO A 1043 -44.26 33.89 -5.35
CA PRO A 1043 -45.61 34.18 -5.85
C PRO A 1043 -45.84 35.58 -6.46
N ALA A 1044 -44.81 36.44 -6.50
CA ALA A 1044 -44.92 37.84 -6.92
C ALA A 1044 -44.30 38.16 -8.30
N ASP A 1045 -43.58 37.25 -8.95
CA ASP A 1045 -42.85 37.59 -10.19
C ASP A 1045 -43.57 37.08 -11.45
N GLY A 1046 -44.47 37.92 -11.97
CA GLY A 1046 -45.13 37.72 -13.25
C GLY A 1046 -44.26 38.15 -14.43
N ALA A 1047 -43.59 37.20 -15.09
CA ALA A 1047 -43.08 37.40 -16.44
C ALA A 1047 -43.14 36.08 -17.24
N THR A 1048 -43.88 36.07 -18.35
CA THR A 1048 -44.40 34.86 -19.00
C THR A 1048 -43.54 34.24 -20.11
N ARG A 1049 -42.41 34.81 -20.56
CA ARG A 1049 -41.57 34.19 -21.62
C ARG A 1049 -40.11 34.63 -21.57
N GLY A 1050 -39.21 33.74 -21.15
CA GLY A 1050 -37.76 33.83 -21.40
C GLY A 1050 -37.39 33.02 -22.64
N GLY A 1051 -36.63 33.60 -23.56
CA GLY A 1051 -36.26 33.01 -24.86
C GLY A 1051 -35.44 31.73 -24.73
N GLY A 1052 -35.64 30.80 -25.67
CA GLY A 1052 -34.93 29.52 -25.74
C GLY A 1052 -33.47 29.67 -26.21
N PRO A 1053 -32.64 28.64 -25.99
CA PRO A 1053 -31.20 28.66 -26.27
C PRO A 1053 -30.85 28.73 -27.78
N ASP A 1054 -29.69 29.34 -28.10
CA ASP A 1054 -29.12 29.48 -29.46
C ASP A 1054 -28.76 28.10 -30.06
N ALA A 1055 -29.15 27.88 -31.32
CA ALA A 1055 -28.95 26.62 -32.05
C ALA A 1055 -27.48 26.35 -32.47
N ARG A 1056 -26.55 27.27 -32.20
CA ARG A 1056 -25.12 27.15 -32.56
C ARG A 1056 -24.25 26.45 -31.51
N ASP A 1057 -24.80 26.12 -30.33
CA ASP A 1057 -24.17 25.21 -29.36
C ASP A 1057 -24.37 23.74 -29.78
N GLY A 1058 -23.62 23.30 -30.79
CA GLY A 1058 -23.57 21.89 -31.19
C GLY A 1058 -23.02 20.98 -30.06
N PRO A 1059 -23.37 19.67 -30.06
CA PRO A 1059 -23.04 18.76 -28.97
C PRO A 1059 -21.55 18.38 -28.98
N LYS A 1060 -20.69 19.23 -28.40
CA LYS A 1060 -19.36 18.79 -27.96
C LYS A 1060 -19.50 18.09 -26.61
N SER A 1061 -19.68 16.77 -26.67
CA SER A 1061 -19.68 15.84 -25.53
C SER A 1061 -18.52 16.13 -24.57
N THR A 1062 -18.80 16.86 -23.49
CA THR A 1062 -17.88 17.09 -22.39
C THR A 1062 -18.51 16.51 -21.14
N MET A 1063 -18.05 15.32 -20.77
CA MET A 1063 -18.57 14.54 -19.65
C MET A 1063 -18.15 15.17 -18.33
N VAL A 1064 -19.08 15.32 -17.38
CA VAL A 1064 -18.75 15.49 -15.96
C VAL A 1064 -17.94 14.28 -15.52
N ARG A 1065 -16.61 14.41 -15.50
CA ARG A 1065 -15.70 13.38 -14.98
C ARG A 1065 -15.50 13.62 -13.49
N ILE A 1066 -16.47 13.18 -12.71
CA ILE A 1066 -16.27 12.95 -11.28
C ILE A 1066 -15.53 11.61 -11.17
N LYS A 1067 -14.32 11.62 -10.61
CA LYS A 1067 -13.65 10.35 -10.28
C LYS A 1067 -14.45 9.71 -9.15
N SER A 1068 -15.24 8.68 -9.46
CA SER A 1068 -15.69 7.74 -8.45
C SER A 1068 -14.45 7.13 -7.79
N ARG A 1069 -14.44 7.01 -6.46
CA ARG A 1069 -13.42 6.22 -5.77
C ARG A 1069 -13.76 4.75 -5.95
N ASP A 1070 -13.30 4.18 -7.06
CA ASP A 1070 -13.39 2.74 -7.31
C ASP A 1070 -12.24 1.99 -6.60
N PHE A 1071 -12.50 1.71 -5.31
CA PHE A 1071 -11.97 0.66 -4.43
C PHE A 1071 -10.57 0.57 -3.83
N HIS A 1072 -10.60 0.62 -2.49
CA HIS A 1072 -9.97 -0.31 -1.54
C HIS A 1072 -10.85 -1.52 -1.25
#